data_AF-A0A7G3ZX66-F1
#
_entry.id   AF-A0A7G3ZX66-F1
#
_cell.length_a   1.000
_cell.length_b   1.000
_cell.length_c   1.000
_cell.angle_alpha   90.00
_cell.angle_beta   90.00
_cell.angle_gamma   90.00
#
_symmetry.space_group_name_H-M   'P 1'
#
loop_
_entity.id
_entity.type
_entity.pdbx_description
1 polymer ?
#
loop_
_entity_poly.entity_id
_entity_poly.type
_entity_poly.pdbx_seq_one_letter_code
_entity_poly.pdbx_strand_id
1 'polypeptide(L)'
;MPIKNKILFDLVNDPRLAAMTGTDAENRDKALEALLAVDISNPVEFRKAVVRHGVFWETLDPNIKPNTRSTWQLIAPEFLGGRTPEAFFSNDDFLSSTVSDNSLAKIKLAAAEQRVKFGVNAIKDQAVLLQILSHNTEECRAYLATKVPAITGTHGWIPSVKPALVGGVQPPDTNSSINILPDIAIKRIKQQAANQFLTQVVTDAKSDKLSQLEALITHKNDPASLKTAMEALGLPVQSTPLFDRLNGDLERAVTTRITALKNEAAIAKFKEELQKFEDGLKKPEDLLRESVLLNDTVDNFRNAVGGRFPPPPPDDYINRAKADGTVQTLVEDMHKRLCVRYVEEELKKVPDVPAPINVAHMAEALKKTTFGDIKTQIRTNFLPGKDEILNRAIVDNPEQNRLFKAALVKRYIKELTGTPNKAFLEKLAKPETDIKEIRRELAAKIGNGLTHEHLDCLQESDLKEIKQPARREVFKLLVGEGHPKLIEAFSSLPDKKQEELIKLKPEELRFRLNAQTKSVLKSYLGNDVNGKDDYLAGIVTENKNNAFFKQINNTEIAKILAGYNPPITDMNDAKVKAINDILLAKRGNDLTDLAQIADYKAIVDVLFTQSGIADDAPAHNNKQAFYAAFNLNPAGTAFGASVAITNAIKTQHDHNLLLHNKLHTVKALPVPPPHSGYEKLLDVLLKVEKTAQFDPNAGGLDNIRNKFYESPTLEKFLDVPEVQLIKDKLKEQLSDEFDNIRQGLKVDKAGSVNAVDTPQQKKDIQEAEKAFLKIDARRDALQDKLGEIAVITRISTSHDKKAPEFVGQSQEKLREDHDTYTTAKNKCLDYISYLEKAQKDLQALRPAIPAKLNPPSTAKEVSARNDLRREAYQLDLKIQAELTQVKKLLGKYQTAYTVITQEILPAVEEASKDSKRVTYQATDLTIVRRGRKEALDMGHKYTDPDDPHIIAKPKARNTNVLPGQDPESLFKATGKPDPNEVICFDTSKPVTIVVPGPGGTRTNENVVIEGRFTYDPSPKGGISGTMTGSDVTRAMPGKYEVIQSPRPTNDPQGKKKAGEITDEQIDFYMKMATQILSNVKLPLNKKIVVEGVRGKDDEVKFLHTALLLVGEKKGLKPDDFRVTGDADYNPQAQRKKTAGIDRGFSDTSWYKKHFVNPDGTVKNMVKNHLDQFETEVKGKKEQVKTTEKVSSSLQSTMKEEFQVGREIQDEAKKRKEQEGITPEVARVIANNG
;
A
#
# COMPACT_ATOMS: atom_id res chain seq x y z
N MET A 1 6.64 95.26 -16.67
CA MET A 1 7.11 93.98 -16.08
C MET A 1 6.92 92.87 -17.10
N PRO A 2 7.67 91.76 -17.07
CA PRO A 2 7.43 90.67 -18.01
C PRO A 2 6.10 89.97 -17.69
N ILE A 3 5.26 89.84 -18.72
CA ILE A 3 3.98 89.13 -18.67
C ILE A 3 4.22 87.65 -18.29
N LYS A 4 3.35 87.09 -17.45
CA LYS A 4 3.55 85.80 -16.79
C LYS A 4 2.96 84.58 -17.52
N ASN A 5 2.38 84.78 -18.72
CA ASN A 5 1.72 83.72 -19.49
C ASN A 5 2.60 82.48 -19.70
N LYS A 6 3.87 82.67 -20.08
CA LYS A 6 4.81 81.56 -20.29
C LYS A 6 5.09 80.81 -18.98
N ILE A 7 5.35 81.54 -17.89
CA ILE A 7 5.62 80.93 -16.58
C ILE A 7 4.41 80.11 -16.13
N LEU A 8 3.19 80.63 -16.24
CA LEU A 8 1.99 79.87 -15.87
C LEU A 8 1.77 78.65 -16.77
N PHE A 9 2.01 78.78 -18.08
CA PHE A 9 1.93 77.67 -19.02
C PHE A 9 2.94 76.56 -18.68
N ASP A 10 4.18 76.93 -18.35
CA ASP A 10 5.25 76.02 -17.97
C ASP A 10 4.92 75.34 -16.61
N LEU A 11 4.37 76.09 -15.65
CA LEU A 11 3.92 75.58 -14.35
C LEU A 11 2.78 74.57 -14.47
N VAL A 12 1.78 74.84 -15.32
CA VAL A 12 0.67 73.91 -15.57
C VAL A 12 1.19 72.59 -16.17
N ASN A 13 2.27 72.64 -16.95
CA ASN A 13 2.91 71.47 -17.54
C ASN A 13 4.08 70.91 -16.73
N ASP A 14 4.28 71.39 -15.50
CA ASP A 14 5.42 70.98 -14.69
C ASP A 14 5.29 69.50 -14.27
N PRO A 15 6.28 68.66 -14.57
CA PRO A 15 6.24 67.24 -14.21
C PRO A 15 6.13 67.00 -12.69
N ARG A 16 6.57 67.95 -11.85
CA ARG A 16 6.44 67.86 -10.38
C ARG A 16 4.99 67.75 -9.93
N LEU A 17 4.04 68.28 -10.71
CA LEU A 17 2.60 68.18 -10.42
C LEU A 17 2.10 66.74 -10.37
N ALA A 18 2.66 65.85 -11.20
CA ALA A 18 2.27 64.45 -11.26
C ALA A 18 2.67 63.66 -10.01
N ALA A 19 3.74 64.08 -9.33
CA ALA A 19 4.30 63.42 -8.15
C ALA A 19 3.65 63.83 -6.83
N MET A 20 2.78 64.85 -6.83
CA MET A 20 2.08 65.32 -5.63
C MET A 20 1.08 64.28 -5.12
N THR A 21 1.05 64.09 -3.79
CA THR A 21 0.16 63.17 -3.09
C THR A 21 -0.50 63.87 -1.90
N GLY A 22 -1.58 63.31 -1.36
CA GLY A 22 -2.28 63.87 -0.21
C GLY A 22 -2.78 65.31 -0.44
N THR A 23 -2.61 66.18 0.57
CA THR A 23 -3.07 67.57 0.55
C THR A 23 -2.51 68.39 -0.61
N ASP A 24 -1.30 68.09 -1.08
CA ASP A 24 -0.69 68.79 -2.21
C ASP A 24 -1.37 68.43 -3.54
N ALA A 25 -1.82 67.18 -3.71
CA ALA A 25 -2.60 66.76 -4.87
C ALA A 25 -3.99 67.43 -4.89
N GLU A 26 -4.63 67.59 -3.72
CA GLU A 26 -5.89 68.31 -3.61
C GLU A 26 -5.73 69.80 -3.95
N ASN A 27 -4.65 70.44 -3.47
CA ASN A 27 -4.37 71.85 -3.76
C ASN A 27 -4.05 72.07 -5.25
N ARG A 28 -3.31 71.15 -5.87
CA ARG A 28 -3.08 71.10 -7.31
C ARG A 28 -4.39 71.02 -8.08
N ASP A 29 -5.24 70.04 -7.74
CA ASP A 29 -6.49 69.80 -8.47
C ASP A 29 -7.43 71.00 -8.35
N LYS A 30 -7.55 71.60 -7.15
CA LYS A 30 -8.31 72.84 -6.94
C LYS A 30 -7.77 74.01 -7.77
N ALA A 31 -6.45 74.18 -7.83
CA ALA A 31 -5.83 75.25 -8.60
C ALA A 31 -6.07 75.10 -10.11
N LEU A 32 -6.02 73.88 -10.64
CA LEU A 32 -6.32 73.59 -12.04
C LEU A 32 -7.81 73.75 -12.34
N GLU A 33 -8.69 73.23 -11.49
CA GLU A 33 -10.14 73.34 -11.63
C GLU A 33 -10.61 74.80 -11.59
N ALA A 34 -9.98 75.65 -10.77
CA ALA A 34 -10.25 77.09 -10.75
C ALA A 34 -9.93 77.78 -12.10
N LEU A 35 -8.87 77.35 -12.81
CA LEU A 35 -8.56 77.85 -14.15
C LEU A 35 -9.56 77.34 -15.19
N LEU A 36 -10.06 76.11 -15.01
CA LEU A 36 -11.00 75.47 -15.92
C LEU A 36 -12.42 76.06 -15.81
N ALA A 37 -12.85 76.46 -14.61
CA ALA A 37 -14.18 77.00 -14.36
C ALA A 37 -14.43 78.40 -14.98
N VAL A 38 -13.38 79.10 -15.41
CA VAL A 38 -13.48 80.49 -15.89
C VAL A 38 -13.75 80.56 -17.40
N ASP A 39 -14.60 81.51 -17.80
CA ASP A 39 -14.75 81.92 -19.19
C ASP A 39 -13.54 82.74 -19.68
N ILE A 40 -12.87 82.24 -20.72
CA ILE A 40 -11.70 82.90 -21.32
C ILE A 40 -12.06 84.20 -22.04
N SER A 41 -13.34 84.43 -22.37
CA SER A 41 -13.83 85.72 -22.88
C SER A 41 -13.77 86.81 -21.80
N ASN A 42 -13.65 86.41 -20.52
CA ASN A 42 -13.46 87.28 -19.37
C ASN A 42 -12.04 87.11 -18.78
N PRO A 43 -11.03 87.77 -19.37
CA PRO A 43 -9.63 87.61 -18.94
C PRO A 43 -9.37 88.09 -17.51
N VAL A 44 -10.24 88.95 -16.96
CA VAL A 44 -10.14 89.44 -15.57
C VAL A 44 -10.39 88.30 -14.58
N GLU A 45 -11.44 87.51 -14.78
CA GLU A 45 -11.72 86.37 -13.90
C GLU A 45 -10.66 85.27 -14.01
N PHE A 46 -10.02 85.12 -15.19
CA PHE A 46 -8.96 84.12 -15.38
C PHE A 46 -7.72 84.50 -14.55
N ARG A 47 -7.37 85.79 -14.53
CA ARG A 47 -6.29 86.31 -13.68
C ARG A 47 -6.62 86.13 -12.19
N LYS A 48 -7.86 86.41 -11.78
CA LYS A 48 -8.30 86.21 -10.39
C LYS A 48 -8.19 84.75 -9.95
N ALA A 49 -8.51 83.78 -10.82
CA ALA A 49 -8.36 82.37 -10.51
C ALA A 49 -6.90 81.99 -10.21
N VAL A 50 -5.94 82.51 -10.99
CA VAL A 50 -4.50 82.33 -10.74
C VAL A 50 -4.10 82.93 -9.39
N VAL A 51 -4.54 84.16 -9.11
CA VAL A 51 -4.20 84.88 -7.86
C VAL A 51 -4.78 84.19 -6.61
N ARG A 52 -6.03 83.70 -6.67
CA ARG A 52 -6.66 82.96 -5.56
C ARG A 52 -5.88 81.70 -5.16
N HIS A 53 -5.22 81.06 -6.12
CA HIS A 53 -4.36 79.90 -5.89
C HIS A 53 -2.86 80.26 -5.92
N GLY A 54 -2.51 81.54 -5.74
CA GLY A 54 -1.14 82.04 -5.83
C GLY A 54 -0.16 81.32 -4.90
N VAL A 55 -0.57 81.01 -3.67
CA VAL A 55 0.24 80.26 -2.69
C VAL A 55 0.68 78.90 -3.23
N PHE A 56 -0.19 78.19 -3.95
CA PHE A 56 0.15 76.91 -4.56
C PHE A 56 1.18 77.09 -5.68
N TRP A 57 0.92 78.00 -6.62
CA TRP A 57 1.80 78.27 -7.75
C TRP A 57 3.20 78.75 -7.29
N GLU A 58 3.26 79.51 -6.20
CA GLU A 58 4.50 79.99 -5.59
C GLU A 58 5.39 78.86 -5.05
N THR A 59 4.82 77.73 -4.65
CA THR A 59 5.63 76.57 -4.21
C THR A 59 6.42 75.95 -5.37
N LEU A 60 5.91 76.09 -6.61
CA LEU A 60 6.52 75.53 -7.80
C LEU A 60 7.50 76.50 -8.45
N ASP A 61 7.13 77.78 -8.57
CA ASP A 61 8.02 78.84 -9.06
C ASP A 61 7.70 80.16 -8.35
N PRO A 62 8.62 80.72 -7.55
CA PRO A 62 8.41 82.01 -6.88
C PRO A 62 8.28 83.19 -7.85
N ASN A 63 8.53 83.02 -9.14
CA ASN A 63 8.42 84.09 -10.15
C ASN A 63 7.01 84.23 -10.76
N ILE A 64 6.09 83.28 -10.54
CA ILE A 64 4.66 83.46 -10.86
C ILE A 64 4.00 84.46 -9.92
N LYS A 65 4.68 84.72 -8.81
CA LYS A 65 4.21 85.52 -7.71
C LYS A 65 3.66 86.86 -8.18
N PRO A 66 2.48 87.26 -7.70
CA PRO A 66 2.11 88.66 -7.64
C PRO A 66 3.10 89.38 -6.71
N ASN A 67 4.25 89.87 -7.25
CA ASN A 67 5.39 90.47 -6.51
C ASN A 67 5.15 90.65 -4.99
N THR A 68 5.47 89.66 -4.13
CA THR A 68 5.79 90.03 -2.74
C THR A 68 7.19 90.61 -2.76
N ARG A 69 7.26 91.87 -3.12
CA ARG A 69 8.18 92.76 -2.43
C ARG A 69 7.40 93.37 -1.27
N SER A 70 8.13 93.70 -0.22
CA SER A 70 7.60 94.15 1.07
C SER A 70 6.38 95.05 0.94
N THR A 71 5.46 94.90 1.89
CA THR A 71 4.17 95.60 2.02
C THR A 71 4.22 97.11 1.77
N TRP A 72 5.40 97.74 1.80
CA TRP A 72 5.65 99.15 1.47
C TRP A 72 5.68 99.48 -0.03
N GLN A 73 6.11 98.58 -0.92
CA GLN A 73 6.19 98.85 -2.37
C GLN A 73 4.87 98.64 -3.13
N LEU A 74 3.88 98.00 -2.51
CA LEU A 74 2.52 97.86 -3.05
C LEU A 74 1.65 99.12 -2.81
N ILE A 75 2.10 100.04 -1.94
CA ILE A 75 1.38 101.28 -1.59
C ILE A 75 1.87 102.47 -2.44
N ALA A 76 3.05 102.39 -3.06
CA ALA A 76 3.57 103.42 -3.95
C ALA A 76 3.10 103.15 -5.39
N PRO A 77 2.16 103.93 -5.95
CA PRO A 77 1.61 103.70 -7.28
C PRO A 77 2.69 103.67 -8.38
N GLU A 78 3.81 104.36 -8.16
CA GLU A 78 4.92 104.57 -9.11
C GLU A 78 5.52 103.27 -9.68
N PHE A 79 5.62 102.19 -8.88
CA PHE A 79 6.22 100.91 -9.33
C PHE A 79 5.26 100.00 -10.11
N LEU A 80 3.95 100.28 -10.05
CA LEU A 80 2.89 99.60 -10.78
C LEU A 80 2.33 100.46 -11.93
N GLY A 81 3.05 101.51 -12.33
CA GLY A 81 2.61 102.45 -13.37
C GLY A 81 1.40 103.30 -12.96
N GLY A 82 1.30 103.65 -11.68
CA GLY A 82 0.23 104.44 -11.08
C GLY A 82 -0.96 103.63 -10.55
N ARG A 83 -0.89 102.29 -10.50
CA ARG A 83 -2.04 101.41 -10.25
C ARG A 83 -2.00 100.72 -8.89
N THR A 84 -3.18 100.37 -8.36
CA THR A 84 -3.30 99.50 -7.17
C THR A 84 -2.92 98.05 -7.53
N PRO A 85 -2.54 97.22 -6.55
CA PRO A 85 -2.29 95.79 -6.76
C PRO A 85 -3.46 95.06 -7.44
N GLU A 86 -4.69 95.37 -7.04
CA GLU A 86 -5.92 94.81 -7.62
C GLU A 86 -6.10 95.21 -9.08
N ALA A 87 -5.75 96.45 -9.44
CA ALA A 87 -5.79 96.94 -10.81
C ALA A 87 -4.68 96.31 -11.68
N PHE A 88 -3.51 96.02 -11.12
CA PHE A 88 -2.42 95.32 -11.81
C PHE A 88 -2.78 93.86 -12.12
N PHE A 89 -3.28 93.10 -11.12
CA PHE A 89 -3.68 91.70 -11.33
C PHE A 89 -4.91 91.53 -12.21
N SER A 90 -5.68 92.60 -12.44
CA SER A 90 -6.83 92.57 -13.36
C SER A 90 -6.44 92.95 -14.80
N ASN A 91 -5.18 93.29 -15.08
CA ASN A 91 -4.72 93.82 -16.38
C ASN A 91 -3.84 92.83 -17.18
N ASP A 92 -3.68 93.08 -18.48
CA ASP A 92 -2.80 92.35 -19.41
C ASP A 92 -1.32 92.38 -19.00
N ASP A 93 -0.90 93.36 -18.19
CA ASP A 93 0.48 93.46 -17.68
C ASP A 93 0.90 92.29 -16.78
N PHE A 94 -0.07 91.59 -16.15
CA PHE A 94 0.17 90.37 -15.36
C PHE A 94 0.06 89.11 -16.24
N LEU A 95 -1.12 88.89 -16.82
CA LEU A 95 -1.35 87.84 -17.82
C LEU A 95 -2.07 88.46 -19.02
N SER A 96 -1.39 88.52 -20.16
CA SER A 96 -1.91 89.15 -21.36
C SER A 96 -2.91 88.27 -22.08
N SER A 97 -4.00 88.89 -22.51
CA SER A 97 -5.04 88.32 -23.36
C SER A 97 -4.64 88.27 -24.84
N THR A 98 -3.58 88.97 -25.25
CA THR A 98 -3.19 89.16 -26.67
C THR A 98 -1.97 88.35 -27.13
N VAL A 99 -1.32 87.58 -26.24
CA VAL A 99 -0.16 86.75 -26.57
C VAL A 99 -0.59 85.45 -27.28
N SER A 100 -0.01 85.15 -28.45
CA SER A 100 -0.34 83.97 -29.27
C SER A 100 0.24 82.66 -28.76
N ASP A 101 1.48 82.67 -28.28
CA ASP A 101 2.24 81.43 -28.06
C ASP A 101 1.84 80.70 -26.79
N ASN A 102 1.49 81.46 -25.74
CA ASN A 102 0.98 81.00 -24.44
C ASN A 102 -0.30 81.76 -24.07
N SER A 103 -1.27 81.77 -24.98
CA SER A 103 -2.56 82.43 -24.74
C SER A 103 -3.29 81.81 -23.54
N LEU A 104 -4.22 82.57 -22.94
CA LEU A 104 -5.05 82.06 -21.84
C LEU A 104 -5.80 80.77 -22.23
N ALA A 105 -6.22 80.67 -23.50
CA ALA A 105 -6.83 79.47 -24.06
C ALA A 105 -5.87 78.27 -24.05
N LYS A 106 -4.60 78.44 -24.46
CA LYS A 106 -3.60 77.36 -24.42
C LYS A 106 -3.27 76.91 -23.01
N ILE A 107 -3.21 77.85 -22.05
CA ILE A 107 -3.02 77.53 -20.62
C ILE A 107 -4.22 76.72 -20.09
N LYS A 108 -5.45 77.13 -20.44
CA LYS A 108 -6.67 76.40 -20.05
C LYS A 108 -6.73 75.00 -20.67
N LEU A 109 -6.35 74.85 -21.94
CA LEU A 109 -6.25 73.55 -22.61
C LEU A 109 -5.20 72.64 -21.93
N ALA A 110 -4.03 73.19 -21.60
CA ALA A 110 -3.00 72.44 -20.87
C ALA A 110 -3.49 72.03 -19.48
N ALA A 111 -4.20 72.91 -18.76
CA ALA A 111 -4.78 72.59 -17.46
C ALA A 111 -5.82 71.47 -17.56
N ALA A 112 -6.64 71.46 -18.61
CA ALA A 112 -7.64 70.43 -18.86
C ALA A 112 -6.98 69.07 -19.13
N GLU A 113 -5.98 69.04 -20.01
CA GLU A 113 -5.20 67.84 -20.31
C GLU A 113 -4.55 67.26 -19.05
N GLN A 114 -3.88 68.10 -18.25
CA GLN A 114 -3.17 67.67 -17.05
C GLN A 114 -4.12 67.18 -15.95
N ARG A 115 -5.22 67.90 -15.70
CA ARG A 115 -6.24 67.50 -14.73
C ARG A 115 -6.82 66.12 -15.04
N VAL A 116 -7.06 65.84 -16.32
CA VAL A 116 -7.53 64.52 -16.76
C VAL A 116 -6.44 63.46 -16.64
N LYS A 117 -5.20 63.75 -17.03
CA LYS A 117 -4.07 62.81 -16.81
C LYS A 117 -3.91 62.43 -15.35
N PHE A 118 -4.02 63.36 -14.41
CA PHE A 118 -3.97 63.06 -12.97
C PHE A 118 -5.15 62.20 -12.52
N GLY A 119 -6.36 62.51 -13.01
CA GLY A 119 -7.54 61.68 -12.77
C GLY A 119 -7.37 60.24 -13.28
N VAL A 120 -6.86 60.08 -14.50
CA VAL A 120 -6.59 58.77 -15.10
C VAL A 120 -5.49 58.01 -14.34
N ASN A 121 -4.45 58.70 -13.90
CA ASN A 121 -3.36 58.10 -13.11
C ASN A 121 -3.84 57.53 -11.76
N ALA A 122 -4.90 58.10 -11.19
CA ALA A 122 -5.52 57.61 -9.95
C ALA A 122 -6.41 56.37 -10.14
N ILE A 123 -6.73 55.98 -11.38
CA ILE A 123 -7.58 54.83 -11.68
C ILE A 123 -6.79 53.53 -11.46
N LYS A 124 -7.33 52.66 -10.60
CA LYS A 124 -6.81 51.31 -10.33
C LYS A 124 -7.57 50.21 -11.08
N ASP A 125 -8.78 50.49 -11.55
CA ASP A 125 -9.59 49.53 -12.29
C ASP A 125 -9.09 49.40 -13.74
N GLN A 126 -8.49 48.25 -14.05
CA GLN A 126 -7.98 47.94 -15.38
C GLN A 126 -9.06 47.99 -16.45
N ALA A 127 -10.31 47.59 -16.15
CA ALA A 127 -11.39 47.63 -17.13
C ALA A 127 -11.69 49.07 -17.55
N VAL A 128 -11.64 50.02 -16.60
CA VAL A 128 -11.83 51.43 -16.90
C VAL A 128 -10.70 51.98 -17.78
N LEU A 129 -9.45 51.62 -17.50
CA LEU A 129 -8.30 52.02 -18.32
C LEU A 129 -8.38 51.45 -19.74
N LEU A 130 -8.77 50.19 -19.89
CA LEU A 130 -8.97 49.55 -21.20
C LEU A 130 -10.09 50.22 -22.00
N GLN A 131 -11.19 50.63 -21.35
CA GLN A 131 -12.28 51.38 -22.00
C GLN A 131 -11.84 52.77 -22.48
N ILE A 132 -10.97 53.47 -21.74
CA ILE A 132 -10.37 54.74 -22.20
C ILE A 132 -9.53 54.50 -23.48
N LEU A 133 -8.85 53.36 -23.57
CA LEU A 133 -8.00 53.01 -24.70
C LEU A 133 -8.80 52.56 -25.94
N SER A 134 -9.91 51.85 -25.76
CA SER A 134 -10.73 51.30 -26.85
C SER A 134 -11.62 52.33 -27.55
N HIS A 135 -12.17 53.31 -26.82
CA HIS A 135 -13.07 54.33 -27.38
C HIS A 135 -12.39 55.25 -28.40
N ASN A 136 -13.10 55.68 -29.45
CA ASN A 136 -12.60 56.73 -30.37
C ASN A 136 -12.49 58.10 -29.65
N THR A 137 -12.05 59.17 -30.32
CA THR A 137 -11.77 60.45 -29.62
C THR A 137 -13.01 61.11 -29.00
N GLU A 138 -14.18 61.03 -29.63
CA GLU A 138 -15.43 61.60 -29.11
C GLU A 138 -16.04 60.72 -28.00
N GLU A 139 -16.03 59.41 -28.20
CA GLU A 139 -16.45 58.43 -27.18
C GLU A 139 -15.57 58.52 -25.93
N CYS A 140 -14.27 58.71 -26.11
CA CYS A 140 -13.31 58.84 -25.02
C CYS A 140 -13.57 60.11 -24.20
N ARG A 141 -13.89 61.25 -24.84
CA ARG A 141 -14.29 62.48 -24.11
C ARG A 141 -15.53 62.26 -23.26
N ALA A 142 -16.56 61.62 -23.83
CA ALA A 142 -17.78 61.32 -23.08
C ALA A 142 -17.52 60.36 -21.92
N TYR A 143 -16.71 59.33 -22.15
CA TYR A 143 -16.36 58.37 -21.11
C TYR A 143 -15.53 58.99 -19.99
N LEU A 144 -14.54 59.83 -20.34
CA LEU A 144 -13.75 60.59 -19.37
C LEU A 144 -14.62 61.52 -18.52
N ALA A 145 -15.69 62.10 -19.05
CA ALA A 145 -16.65 62.87 -18.26
C ALA A 145 -17.31 62.06 -17.14
N THR A 146 -17.49 60.75 -17.34
CA THR A 146 -18.05 59.86 -16.31
C THR A 146 -17.03 59.40 -15.27
N LYS A 147 -15.76 59.28 -15.66
CA LYS A 147 -14.69 58.71 -14.80
C LYS A 147 -13.78 59.75 -14.16
N VAL A 148 -13.71 60.94 -14.74
CA VAL A 148 -13.01 62.12 -14.23
C VAL A 148 -14.01 63.29 -14.24
N PRO A 149 -15.05 63.27 -13.37
CA PRO A 149 -16.18 64.19 -13.45
C PRO A 149 -15.77 65.66 -13.31
N ALA A 150 -14.63 65.95 -12.69
CA ALA A 150 -14.09 67.31 -12.56
C ALA A 150 -13.96 68.06 -13.90
N ILE A 151 -13.75 67.35 -15.02
CA ILE A 151 -13.64 68.01 -16.33
C ILE A 151 -14.97 68.63 -16.80
N THR A 152 -16.11 68.09 -16.34
CA THR A 152 -17.45 68.60 -16.70
C THR A 152 -17.75 69.97 -16.12
N GLY A 153 -17.03 70.37 -15.06
CA GLY A 153 -17.08 71.73 -14.48
C GLY A 153 -16.31 72.78 -15.28
N THR A 154 -15.65 72.39 -16.37
CA THR A 154 -14.89 73.32 -17.22
C THR A 154 -15.85 74.21 -18.00
N HIS A 155 -15.65 75.53 -17.96
CA HIS A 155 -16.44 76.46 -18.75
C HIS A 155 -16.23 76.20 -20.25
N GLY A 156 -17.32 75.96 -20.98
CA GLY A 156 -17.31 75.57 -22.39
C GLY A 156 -17.39 74.05 -22.63
N TRP A 157 -17.49 73.23 -21.58
CA TRP A 157 -17.82 71.82 -21.71
C TRP A 157 -19.28 71.64 -22.13
N ILE A 158 -19.53 70.80 -23.14
CA ILE A 158 -20.89 70.50 -23.62
C ILE A 158 -21.38 69.17 -23.04
N PRO A 159 -22.68 68.99 -22.76
CA PRO A 159 -23.22 67.70 -22.33
C PRO A 159 -22.94 66.60 -23.36
N SER A 160 -22.62 65.40 -22.88
CA SER A 160 -22.45 64.23 -23.75
C SER A 160 -23.78 63.87 -24.41
N VAL A 161 -23.71 63.45 -25.68
CA VAL A 161 -24.86 63.03 -26.47
C VAL A 161 -24.92 61.51 -26.45
N LYS A 162 -26.11 60.98 -26.18
CA LYS A 162 -26.40 59.54 -26.30
C LYS A 162 -26.84 59.23 -27.74
N PRO A 163 -26.06 58.47 -28.54
CA PRO A 163 -26.43 58.18 -29.91
C PRO A 163 -27.70 57.33 -29.99
N ALA A 164 -28.39 57.37 -31.14
CA ALA A 164 -29.55 56.50 -31.39
C ALA A 164 -29.13 55.01 -31.40
N LEU A 165 -30.06 54.13 -31.01
CA LEU A 165 -29.85 52.67 -31.06
C LEU A 165 -29.55 52.21 -32.49
N VAL A 166 -28.49 51.42 -32.67
CA VAL A 166 -28.14 50.80 -33.96
C VAL A 166 -28.32 49.29 -33.82
N GLY A 167 -29.27 48.70 -34.55
CA GLY A 167 -29.53 47.26 -34.49
C GLY A 167 -29.96 46.72 -33.12
N GLY A 168 -30.58 47.55 -32.27
CA GLY A 168 -30.97 47.19 -30.90
C GLY A 168 -29.88 47.33 -29.83
N VAL A 169 -28.66 47.74 -30.23
CA VAL A 169 -27.53 47.99 -29.31
C VAL A 169 -27.34 49.50 -29.14
N GLN A 170 -27.11 49.93 -27.91
CA GLN A 170 -26.81 51.33 -27.57
C GLN A 170 -25.33 51.62 -27.86
N PRO A 171 -24.99 52.50 -28.81
CA PRO A 171 -23.61 52.94 -29.00
C PRO A 171 -23.12 53.74 -27.79
N PRO A 172 -21.80 53.79 -27.53
CA PRO A 172 -21.24 54.62 -26.47
C PRO A 172 -21.61 56.10 -26.63
N ASP A 173 -21.78 56.82 -25.53
CA ASP A 173 -22.02 58.25 -25.55
C ASP A 173 -20.86 58.99 -26.24
N THR A 174 -21.15 60.09 -26.94
CA THR A 174 -20.15 60.91 -27.63
C THR A 174 -20.12 62.33 -27.07
N ASN A 175 -18.97 63.00 -27.17
CA ASN A 175 -18.81 64.37 -26.73
C ASN A 175 -17.86 65.15 -27.66
N SER A 176 -18.32 66.31 -28.14
CA SER A 176 -17.60 67.15 -29.10
C SER A 176 -16.93 68.38 -28.46
N SER A 177 -16.59 68.36 -27.16
CA SER A 177 -15.80 69.39 -26.46
C SER A 177 -14.32 69.46 -26.91
N ILE A 178 -14.08 69.54 -28.22
CA ILE A 178 -12.75 69.61 -28.83
C ILE A 178 -11.97 70.87 -28.42
N ASN A 179 -12.69 71.96 -28.11
CA ASN A 179 -12.11 73.23 -27.63
C ASN A 179 -11.65 73.19 -26.17
N ILE A 180 -11.89 72.09 -25.46
CA ILE A 180 -11.44 71.85 -24.08
C ILE A 180 -10.44 70.69 -24.03
N LEU A 181 -10.75 69.58 -24.70
CA LEU A 181 -9.85 68.44 -24.88
C LEU A 181 -9.68 68.16 -26.38
N PRO A 182 -8.67 68.76 -27.04
CA PRO A 182 -8.37 68.50 -28.45
C PRO A 182 -8.01 67.03 -28.71
N ASP A 183 -8.11 66.54 -29.95
CA ASP A 183 -7.80 65.14 -30.27
C ASP A 183 -6.36 64.75 -29.87
N ILE A 184 -5.41 65.68 -29.99
CA ILE A 184 -4.02 65.45 -29.55
C ILE A 184 -3.91 65.29 -28.03
N ALA A 185 -4.74 65.98 -27.25
CA ALA A 185 -4.80 65.83 -25.80
C ALA A 185 -5.39 64.45 -25.45
N ILE A 186 -6.43 64.01 -26.15
CA ILE A 186 -7.00 62.66 -25.99
C ILE A 186 -5.96 61.58 -26.30
N LYS A 187 -5.15 61.74 -27.37
CA LYS A 187 -4.04 60.82 -27.66
C LYS A 187 -3.06 60.72 -26.47
N ARG A 188 -2.67 61.85 -25.87
CA ARG A 188 -1.76 61.89 -24.71
C ARG A 188 -2.39 61.37 -23.42
N ILE A 189 -3.71 61.54 -23.24
CA ILE A 189 -4.46 60.94 -22.13
C ILE A 189 -4.52 59.41 -22.28
N LYS A 190 -4.73 58.90 -23.50
CA LYS A 190 -4.63 57.47 -23.80
C LYS A 190 -3.24 56.92 -23.53
N GLN A 191 -2.18 57.64 -23.90
CA GLN A 191 -0.80 57.25 -23.52
C GLN A 191 -0.65 57.15 -22.00
N GLN A 192 -1.21 58.08 -21.23
CA GLN A 192 -1.19 58.00 -19.76
C GLN A 192 -1.98 56.79 -19.23
N ALA A 193 -3.17 56.51 -19.79
CA ALA A 193 -3.97 55.35 -19.41
C ALA A 193 -3.24 54.03 -19.71
N ALA A 194 -2.57 53.94 -20.86
CA ALA A 194 -1.75 52.79 -21.24
C ALA A 194 -0.54 52.61 -20.30
N ASN A 195 0.16 53.69 -19.92
CA ASN A 195 1.26 53.62 -18.96
C ASN A 195 0.78 53.11 -17.59
N GLN A 196 -0.37 53.61 -17.11
CA GLN A 196 -0.94 53.18 -15.84
C GLN A 196 -1.37 51.71 -15.87
N PHE A 197 -2.02 51.26 -16.95
CA PHE A 197 -2.39 49.86 -17.14
C PHE A 197 -1.17 48.94 -17.17
N LEU A 198 -0.18 49.27 -18.01
CA LEU A 198 1.06 48.49 -18.12
C LEU A 198 1.83 48.44 -16.81
N THR A 199 1.86 49.53 -16.05
CA THR A 199 2.51 49.55 -14.74
C THR A 199 1.87 48.53 -13.79
N GLN A 200 0.54 48.41 -13.80
CA GLN A 200 -0.18 47.39 -13.01
C GLN A 200 0.11 45.98 -13.53
N VAL A 201 0.01 45.75 -14.84
CA VAL A 201 0.29 44.44 -15.45
C VAL A 201 1.72 43.98 -15.19
N VAL A 202 2.70 44.87 -15.28
CA VAL A 202 4.11 44.57 -15.00
C VAL A 202 4.31 44.25 -13.51
N THR A 203 3.68 45.01 -12.62
CA THR A 203 3.77 44.75 -11.17
C THR A 203 3.21 43.37 -10.82
N ASP A 204 2.07 43.00 -11.41
CA ASP A 204 1.37 41.74 -11.13
C ASP A 204 1.86 40.54 -11.97
N ALA A 205 2.76 40.78 -12.93
CA ALA A 205 3.23 39.78 -13.87
C ALA A 205 3.90 38.60 -13.15
N LYS A 206 3.62 37.38 -13.61
CA LYS A 206 4.25 36.13 -13.14
C LYS A 206 5.21 35.60 -14.21
N SER A 207 5.84 34.45 -13.93
CA SER A 207 6.87 33.86 -14.80
C SER A 207 6.38 33.51 -16.22
N ASP A 208 5.08 33.25 -16.40
CA ASP A 208 4.45 33.02 -17.71
C ASP A 208 4.49 34.26 -18.61
N LYS A 209 4.63 35.45 -18.02
CA LYS A 209 4.72 36.73 -18.73
C LYS A 209 6.15 37.17 -19.04
N LEU A 210 7.16 36.42 -18.61
CA LEU A 210 8.57 36.82 -18.71
C LEU A 210 9.00 37.15 -20.14
N SER A 211 8.64 36.33 -21.12
CA SER A 211 9.00 36.55 -22.54
C SER A 211 8.33 37.80 -23.12
N GLN A 212 7.10 38.11 -22.69
CA GLN A 212 6.37 39.30 -23.14
C GLN A 212 6.94 40.58 -22.50
N LEU A 213 7.41 40.50 -21.25
CA LEU A 213 8.15 41.59 -20.61
C LEU A 213 9.51 41.83 -21.27
N GLU A 214 10.25 40.76 -21.61
CA GLU A 214 11.52 40.88 -22.35
C GLU A 214 11.31 41.50 -23.73
N ALA A 215 10.21 41.18 -24.41
CA ALA A 215 9.84 41.79 -25.69
C ALA A 215 9.64 43.32 -25.57
N LEU A 216 9.07 43.83 -24.48
CA LEU A 216 8.95 45.28 -24.25
C LEU A 216 10.31 45.98 -24.20
N ILE A 217 11.30 45.35 -23.56
CA ILE A 217 12.66 45.91 -23.43
C ILE A 217 13.40 45.81 -24.77
N THR A 218 13.32 44.65 -25.43
CA THR A 218 13.95 44.41 -26.74
C THR A 218 13.45 45.40 -27.79
N HIS A 219 12.15 45.69 -27.80
CA HIS A 219 11.51 46.56 -28.79
C HIS A 219 11.30 48.00 -28.31
N LYS A 220 11.96 48.42 -27.21
CA LYS A 220 11.70 49.72 -26.55
C LYS A 220 11.82 50.97 -27.44
N ASN A 221 12.56 50.87 -28.55
CA ASN A 221 12.81 51.97 -29.49
C ASN A 221 12.18 51.75 -30.88
N ASP A 222 11.42 50.67 -31.09
CA ASP A 222 10.73 50.40 -32.35
C ASP A 222 9.21 50.51 -32.18
N PRO A 223 8.56 51.59 -32.66
CA PRO A 223 7.13 51.82 -32.45
C PRO A 223 6.21 50.67 -32.90
N ALA A 224 6.55 49.99 -34.00
CA ALA A 224 5.73 48.91 -34.56
C ALA A 224 5.82 47.64 -33.70
N SER A 225 7.04 47.20 -33.36
CA SER A 225 7.21 46.02 -32.51
C SER A 225 6.86 46.29 -31.04
N LEU A 226 7.06 47.52 -30.55
CA LEU A 226 6.64 47.94 -29.21
C LEU A 226 5.13 47.85 -29.05
N LYS A 227 4.37 48.29 -30.05
CA LYS A 227 2.92 48.15 -30.10
C LYS A 227 2.51 46.68 -29.96
N THR A 228 3.09 45.79 -30.76
CA THR A 228 2.79 44.34 -30.69
C THR A 228 3.13 43.76 -29.31
N ALA A 229 4.25 44.16 -28.71
CA ALA A 229 4.65 43.72 -27.38
C ALA A 229 3.69 44.22 -26.28
N MET A 230 3.17 45.44 -26.39
CA MET A 230 2.16 45.99 -25.49
C MET A 230 0.79 45.30 -25.66
N GLU A 231 0.38 45.01 -26.90
CA GLU A 231 -0.86 44.26 -27.20
C GLU A 231 -0.80 42.84 -26.61
N ALA A 232 0.36 42.17 -26.67
CA ALA A 232 0.57 40.86 -26.05
C ALA A 232 0.43 40.87 -24.52
N LEU A 233 0.58 42.05 -23.89
CA LEU A 233 0.37 42.27 -22.46
C LEU A 233 -1.06 42.74 -22.13
N GLY A 234 -1.97 42.75 -23.11
CA GLY A 234 -3.39 42.98 -22.91
C GLY A 234 -3.89 44.38 -23.27
N LEU A 235 -3.09 45.22 -23.94
CA LEU A 235 -3.61 46.47 -24.51
C LEU A 235 -4.56 46.16 -25.68
N PRO A 236 -5.65 46.94 -25.86
CA PRO A 236 -6.54 46.77 -27.00
C PRO A 236 -5.80 47.06 -28.30
N VAL A 237 -6.07 46.27 -29.34
CA VAL A 237 -5.45 46.43 -30.67
C VAL A 237 -5.75 47.83 -31.21
N GLN A 238 -4.69 48.58 -31.54
CA GLN A 238 -4.82 49.93 -32.09
C GLN A 238 -4.48 49.93 -33.58
N SER A 239 -5.05 50.83 -34.38
CA SER A 239 -4.66 50.98 -35.79
C SER A 239 -3.29 51.66 -35.95
N THR A 240 -2.87 52.48 -34.98
CA THR A 240 -1.62 53.22 -35.00
C THR A 240 -0.85 53.05 -33.68
N PRO A 241 0.49 53.14 -33.67
CA PRO A 241 1.27 53.10 -32.43
C PRO A 241 0.89 54.24 -31.48
N LEU A 242 0.59 53.89 -30.22
CA LEU A 242 0.35 54.87 -29.16
C LEU A 242 1.64 55.55 -28.70
N PHE A 243 2.77 54.84 -28.73
CA PHE A 243 4.07 55.31 -28.25
C PHE A 243 5.13 55.24 -29.34
N ASP A 244 6.01 56.24 -29.38
CA ASP A 244 7.19 56.24 -30.26
C ASP A 244 8.36 55.47 -29.62
N ARG A 245 8.38 55.38 -28.28
CA ARG A 245 9.34 54.61 -27.47
C ARG A 245 8.74 54.27 -26.12
N LEU A 246 9.30 53.28 -25.43
CA LEU A 246 8.89 52.89 -24.09
C LEU A 246 9.12 54.04 -23.11
N ASN A 247 8.18 54.24 -22.18
CA ASN A 247 8.33 55.20 -21.10
C ASN A 247 9.47 54.79 -20.15
N GLY A 248 10.32 55.72 -19.72
CA GLY A 248 11.51 55.42 -18.92
C GLY A 248 11.23 54.85 -17.52
N ASP A 249 10.12 55.26 -16.88
CA ASP A 249 9.72 54.68 -15.59
C ASP A 249 9.16 53.27 -15.77
N LEU A 250 8.42 53.04 -16.86
CA LEU A 250 7.95 51.71 -17.23
C LEU A 250 9.12 50.78 -17.63
N GLU A 251 10.12 51.28 -18.36
CA GLU A 251 11.35 50.52 -18.68
C GLU A 251 12.06 50.05 -17.40
N ARG A 252 12.19 50.94 -16.41
CA ARG A 252 12.76 50.59 -15.10
C ARG A 252 11.91 49.52 -14.40
N ALA A 253 10.60 49.71 -14.32
CA ALA A 253 9.69 48.77 -13.67
C ALA A 253 9.72 47.37 -14.32
N VAL A 254 9.70 47.32 -15.67
CA VAL A 254 9.79 46.08 -16.44
C VAL A 254 11.13 45.38 -16.19
N THR A 255 12.24 46.12 -16.23
CA THR A 255 13.59 45.55 -15.99
C THR A 255 13.72 45.00 -14.57
N THR A 256 13.22 45.72 -13.56
CA THR A 256 13.19 45.26 -12.17
C THR A 256 12.34 43.98 -12.04
N ARG A 257 11.15 43.93 -12.65
CA ARG A 257 10.30 42.73 -12.57
C ARG A 257 10.91 41.53 -13.30
N ILE A 258 11.47 41.71 -14.50
CA ILE A 258 12.19 40.64 -15.23
C ILE A 258 13.28 40.04 -14.34
N THR A 259 14.07 40.88 -13.66
CA THR A 259 15.13 40.43 -12.75
C THR A 259 14.55 39.64 -11.57
N ALA A 260 13.47 40.12 -10.95
CA ALA A 260 12.80 39.42 -9.86
C ALA A 260 12.27 38.04 -10.31
N LEU A 261 11.57 37.97 -11.44
CA LEU A 261 11.02 36.70 -11.98
C LEU A 261 12.13 35.70 -12.33
N LYS A 262 13.26 36.16 -12.89
CA LYS A 262 14.43 35.30 -13.14
C LYS A 262 15.03 34.75 -11.85
N ASN A 263 15.07 35.56 -10.78
CA ASN A 263 15.55 35.12 -9.48
C ASN A 263 14.58 34.14 -8.81
N GLU A 264 13.27 34.38 -8.86
CA GLU A 264 12.23 33.47 -8.36
C GLU A 264 12.32 32.09 -9.03
N ALA A 265 12.42 32.05 -10.36
CA ALA A 265 12.59 30.82 -11.12
C ALA A 265 13.89 30.09 -10.77
N ALA A 266 14.98 30.83 -10.60
CA ALA A 266 16.28 30.30 -10.23
C ALA A 266 16.27 29.64 -8.83
N ILE A 267 15.65 30.30 -7.84
CA ILE A 267 15.48 29.77 -6.49
C ILE A 267 14.66 28.49 -6.51
N ALA A 268 13.54 28.46 -7.25
CA ALA A 268 12.69 27.27 -7.35
C ALA A 268 13.46 26.08 -7.94
N LYS A 269 14.21 26.30 -9.02
CA LYS A 269 15.03 25.27 -9.67
C LYS A 269 16.15 24.77 -8.75
N PHE A 270 16.83 25.67 -8.05
CA PHE A 270 17.86 25.30 -7.09
C PHE A 270 17.31 24.42 -5.96
N LYS A 271 16.12 24.75 -5.42
CA LYS A 271 15.45 23.93 -4.39
C LYS A 271 15.13 22.52 -4.88
N GLU A 272 14.67 22.37 -6.12
CA GLU A 272 14.39 21.07 -6.74
C GLU A 272 15.65 20.20 -6.83
N GLU A 273 16.76 20.76 -7.33
CA GLU A 273 18.02 20.03 -7.48
C GLU A 273 18.66 19.71 -6.11
N LEU A 274 18.52 20.62 -5.14
CA LEU A 274 18.94 20.38 -3.76
C LEU A 274 18.21 19.19 -3.12
N GLN A 275 16.90 19.08 -3.34
CA GLN A 275 16.12 17.95 -2.84
C GLN A 275 16.54 16.63 -3.51
N LYS A 276 16.80 16.63 -4.83
CA LYS A 276 17.30 15.44 -5.54
C LYS A 276 18.65 14.97 -4.99
N PHE A 277 19.53 15.91 -4.63
CA PHE A 277 20.79 15.60 -3.99
C PHE A 277 20.57 14.94 -2.61
N GLU A 278 19.72 15.51 -1.74
CA GLU A 278 19.41 14.93 -0.43
C GLU A 278 18.77 13.52 -0.56
N ASP A 279 17.86 13.33 -1.54
CA ASP A 279 17.22 12.05 -1.83
C ASP A 279 18.21 10.97 -2.30
N GLY A 280 19.24 11.36 -3.05
CA GLY A 280 20.34 10.49 -3.46
C GLY A 280 21.17 9.94 -2.29
N LEU A 281 21.12 10.60 -1.12
CA LEU A 281 21.87 10.23 0.08
C LEU A 281 20.98 9.54 1.15
N LYS A 282 19.86 8.93 0.74
CA LYS A 282 18.99 8.17 1.64
C LYS A 282 19.63 6.89 2.16
N LYS A 283 20.44 6.21 1.35
CA LYS A 283 21.15 5.00 1.77
C LYS A 283 22.37 5.37 2.62
N PRO A 284 22.61 4.67 3.75
CA PRO A 284 23.78 4.92 4.59
C PRO A 284 25.10 4.85 3.82
N GLU A 285 25.26 3.90 2.90
CA GLU A 285 26.51 3.71 2.15
C GLU A 285 26.84 4.88 1.24
N ASP A 286 25.82 5.46 0.59
CA ASP A 286 25.95 6.62 -0.29
C ASP A 286 26.28 7.88 0.53
N LEU A 287 25.62 8.06 1.68
CA LEU A 287 25.89 9.15 2.62
C LEU A 287 27.32 9.10 3.17
N LEU A 288 27.80 7.93 3.58
CA LEU A 288 29.13 7.76 4.18
C LEU A 288 30.27 7.95 3.16
N ARG A 289 29.98 7.82 1.86
CA ARG A 289 30.94 8.10 0.77
C ARG A 289 30.96 9.57 0.34
N GLU A 290 30.03 10.39 0.82
CA GLU A 290 29.88 11.77 0.35
C GLU A 290 30.95 12.70 0.94
N SER A 291 31.96 13.01 0.12
CA SER A 291 33.09 13.86 0.52
C SER A 291 32.71 15.33 0.72
N VAL A 292 31.64 15.80 0.08
CA VAL A 292 31.24 17.22 0.15
C VAL A 292 30.79 17.63 1.55
N LEU A 293 30.38 16.67 2.40
CA LEU A 293 30.01 16.94 3.79
C LEU A 293 31.17 17.44 4.65
N LEU A 294 32.43 17.19 4.24
CA LEU A 294 33.64 17.62 4.95
C LEU A 294 33.97 19.10 4.76
N ASN A 295 33.20 19.84 3.96
CA ASN A 295 33.43 21.26 3.75
C ASN A 295 33.27 22.06 5.06
N ASP A 296 34.26 22.90 5.32
CA ASP A 296 34.47 23.70 6.54
C ASP A 296 33.58 24.94 6.66
N THR A 297 32.91 25.35 5.57
CA THR A 297 31.92 26.44 5.56
C THR A 297 30.66 26.07 4.78
N VAL A 298 29.52 26.68 5.14
CA VAL A 298 28.25 26.53 4.41
C VAL A 298 28.41 26.98 2.95
N ASP A 299 29.25 27.99 2.70
CA ASP A 299 29.52 28.48 1.36
C ASP A 299 30.32 27.48 0.52
N ASN A 300 31.36 26.87 1.08
CA ASN A 300 32.12 25.82 0.39
C ASN A 300 31.24 24.60 0.10
N PHE A 301 30.39 24.21 1.05
CA PHE A 301 29.38 23.16 0.84
C PHE A 301 28.40 23.53 -0.28
N ARG A 302 27.79 24.72 -0.22
CA ARG A 302 26.86 25.25 -1.23
C ARG A 302 27.48 25.30 -2.62
N ASN A 303 28.75 25.69 -2.72
CA ASN A 303 29.48 25.74 -3.98
C ASN A 303 29.76 24.34 -4.54
N ALA A 304 30.20 23.41 -3.70
CA ALA A 304 30.49 22.04 -4.11
C ALA A 304 29.22 21.27 -4.52
N VAL A 305 28.12 21.43 -3.78
CA VAL A 305 26.81 20.85 -4.15
C VAL A 305 26.28 21.49 -5.43
N GLY A 306 26.31 22.83 -5.52
CA GLY A 306 25.86 23.54 -6.72
C GLY A 306 26.67 23.20 -7.98
N GLY A 307 27.96 22.91 -7.85
CA GLY A 307 28.82 22.47 -8.95
C GLY A 307 28.51 21.06 -9.49
N ARG A 308 27.70 20.26 -8.78
CA ARG A 308 27.26 18.93 -9.22
C ARG A 308 25.90 18.95 -9.92
N PHE A 309 25.17 20.07 -9.85
CA PHE A 309 23.89 20.17 -10.52
C PHE A 309 24.09 20.25 -12.04
N PRO A 310 23.23 19.59 -12.83
CA PRO A 310 23.34 19.65 -14.28
C PRO A 310 23.23 21.12 -14.75
N PRO A 311 24.01 21.55 -15.76
CA PRO A 311 23.77 22.83 -16.43
C PRO A 311 22.70 22.64 -17.53
N PRO A 312 21.51 23.25 -17.38
CA PRO A 312 20.76 23.73 -18.54
C PRO A 312 20.12 25.11 -18.30
N PRO A 313 19.63 25.81 -19.36
CA PRO A 313 19.32 27.22 -19.30
C PRO A 313 18.18 27.53 -18.30
N PRO A 314 18.28 28.65 -17.56
CA PRO A 314 19.22 29.76 -17.75
C PRO A 314 20.54 29.56 -16.98
N ASP A 315 21.68 29.77 -17.65
CA ASP A 315 23.07 29.51 -17.20
C ASP A 315 23.50 30.16 -15.86
N ASP A 316 22.65 31.00 -15.27
CA ASP A 316 22.96 31.80 -14.08
C ASP A 316 22.06 31.46 -12.88
N TYR A 317 21.20 30.44 -12.97
CA TYR A 317 20.26 30.12 -11.89
C TYR A 317 20.95 29.78 -10.56
N ILE A 318 22.14 29.16 -10.62
CA ILE A 318 22.94 28.83 -9.44
C ILE A 318 23.42 30.11 -8.75
N ASN A 319 23.99 31.08 -9.49
CA ASN A 319 24.51 32.30 -8.87
C ASN A 319 23.37 33.21 -8.39
N ARG A 320 22.26 33.27 -9.13
CA ARG A 320 21.05 34.01 -8.74
C ARG A 320 20.44 33.46 -7.46
N ALA A 321 20.34 32.13 -7.34
CA ALA A 321 19.85 31.50 -6.13
C ALA A 321 20.84 31.69 -4.95
N LYS A 322 22.15 31.66 -5.19
CA LYS A 322 23.17 31.88 -4.14
C LYS A 322 23.12 33.28 -3.52
N ALA A 323 22.68 34.29 -4.26
CA ALA A 323 22.53 35.65 -3.73
C ALA A 323 21.32 35.79 -2.78
N ASP A 324 20.43 34.79 -2.72
CA ASP A 324 19.25 34.81 -1.88
C ASP A 324 19.52 34.20 -0.48
N GLY A 325 19.18 34.95 0.57
CA GLY A 325 19.39 34.53 1.95
C GLY A 325 18.57 33.29 2.35
N THR A 326 17.42 33.04 1.73
CA THR A 326 16.58 31.85 2.03
C THR A 326 17.22 30.57 1.52
N VAL A 327 17.94 30.63 0.39
CA VAL A 327 18.71 29.50 -0.15
C VAL A 327 19.88 29.17 0.76
N GLN A 328 20.57 30.19 1.31
CA GLN A 328 21.65 29.99 2.26
C GLN A 328 21.18 29.23 3.52
N THR A 329 20.08 29.66 4.13
CA THR A 329 19.50 28.96 5.30
C THR A 329 19.08 27.53 4.95
N LEU A 330 18.45 27.30 3.79
CA LEU A 330 18.02 25.97 3.38
C LEU A 330 19.21 25.00 3.21
N VAL A 331 20.28 25.47 2.57
CA VAL A 331 21.50 24.69 2.37
C VAL A 331 22.19 24.41 3.69
N GLU A 332 22.25 25.39 4.60
CA GLU A 332 22.79 25.22 5.95
C GLU A 332 22.03 24.15 6.74
N ASP A 333 20.69 24.21 6.73
CA ASP A 333 19.85 23.23 7.43
C ASP A 333 20.03 21.82 6.85
N MET A 334 20.11 21.70 5.52
CA MET A 334 20.40 20.42 4.87
C MET A 334 21.78 19.89 5.26
N HIS A 335 22.83 20.74 5.25
CA HIS A 335 24.18 20.35 5.63
C HIS A 335 24.22 19.81 7.06
N LYS A 336 23.56 20.51 8.00
CA LYS A 336 23.41 20.07 9.39
C LYS A 336 22.70 18.71 9.48
N ARG A 337 21.55 18.53 8.83
CA ARG A 337 20.80 17.27 8.83
C ARG A 337 21.63 16.09 8.29
N LEU A 338 22.35 16.30 7.19
CA LEU A 338 23.20 15.28 6.58
C LEU A 338 24.41 14.95 7.46
N CYS A 339 25.05 15.93 8.08
CA CYS A 339 26.15 15.69 9.04
C CYS A 339 25.66 14.90 10.27
N VAL A 340 24.48 15.20 10.81
CA VAL A 340 23.88 14.43 11.92
C VAL A 340 23.66 12.97 11.51
N ARG A 341 23.00 12.75 10.36
CA ARG A 341 22.80 11.38 9.84
C ARG A 341 24.11 10.65 9.57
N TYR A 342 25.12 11.36 9.05
CA TYR A 342 26.44 10.78 8.79
C TYR A 342 27.06 10.26 10.09
N VAL A 343 27.09 11.09 11.15
CA VAL A 343 27.68 10.70 12.44
C VAL A 343 26.90 9.53 13.04
N GLU A 344 25.58 9.56 12.99
CA GLU A 344 24.74 8.47 13.49
C GLU A 344 25.04 7.14 12.77
N GLU A 345 25.07 7.14 11.43
CA GLU A 345 25.31 5.93 10.64
C GLU A 345 26.75 5.41 10.76
N GLU A 346 27.74 6.31 10.82
CA GLU A 346 29.14 5.91 10.99
C GLU A 346 29.38 5.30 12.39
N LEU A 347 28.73 5.82 13.44
CA LEU A 347 28.78 5.25 14.78
C LEU A 347 28.08 3.88 14.87
N LYS A 348 27.03 3.65 14.07
CA LYS A 348 26.30 2.36 13.98
C LYS A 348 27.04 1.28 13.18
N LYS A 349 28.02 1.67 12.36
CA LYS A 349 28.71 0.79 11.41
C LYS A 349 29.65 -0.18 12.13
N VAL A 350 29.61 -1.44 11.73
CA VAL A 350 30.58 -2.47 12.14
C VAL A 350 31.68 -2.53 11.08
N PRO A 351 32.96 -2.29 11.40
CA PRO A 351 34.06 -2.31 10.41
C PRO A 351 34.31 -3.71 9.84
N ASP A 352 34.72 -3.80 8.56
CA ASP A 352 34.97 -5.06 7.85
C ASP A 352 36.23 -5.82 8.32
N VAL A 353 37.16 -5.14 9.01
CA VAL A 353 38.41 -5.71 9.55
C VAL A 353 38.51 -5.30 11.03
N PRO A 354 38.62 -6.24 12.01
CA PRO A 354 38.10 -5.97 13.35
C PRO A 354 39.12 -5.29 14.27
N ALA A 355 38.67 -4.18 14.87
CA ALA A 355 38.79 -3.99 16.31
C ALA A 355 37.36 -3.82 16.86
N PRO A 356 36.90 -4.68 17.78
CA PRO A 356 35.59 -4.52 18.42
C PRO A 356 35.50 -3.17 19.14
N ILE A 357 34.29 -2.67 19.34
CA ILE A 357 34.06 -1.41 20.04
C ILE A 357 34.67 -1.48 21.44
N ASN A 358 35.46 -0.45 21.80
CA ASN A 358 36.00 -0.34 23.14
C ASN A 358 34.87 0.01 24.12
N VAL A 359 34.42 -0.99 24.87
CA VAL A 359 33.28 -0.89 25.79
C VAL A 359 33.51 0.14 26.90
N ALA A 360 34.76 0.34 27.34
CA ALA A 360 35.10 1.35 28.34
C ALA A 360 34.95 2.77 27.78
N HIS A 361 35.47 3.03 26.58
CA HIS A 361 35.30 4.33 25.91
C HIS A 361 33.83 4.63 25.59
N MET A 362 33.06 3.59 25.21
CA MET A 362 31.63 3.72 24.99
C MET A 362 30.92 4.09 26.29
N ALA A 363 31.19 3.38 27.38
CA ALA A 363 30.60 3.67 28.68
C ALA A 363 30.89 5.11 29.14
N GLU A 364 32.12 5.59 28.95
CA GLU A 364 32.48 6.98 29.26
C GLU A 364 31.72 8.00 28.40
N ALA A 365 31.54 7.74 27.10
CA ALA A 365 30.73 8.60 26.23
C ALA A 365 29.25 8.64 26.66
N LEU A 366 28.68 7.50 27.07
CA LEU A 366 27.29 7.39 27.52
C LEU A 366 27.02 8.17 28.81
N LYS A 367 27.99 8.21 29.72
CA LYS A 367 27.90 8.96 31.00
C LYS A 367 27.94 10.48 30.86
N LYS A 368 28.46 11.02 29.75
CA LYS A 368 28.57 12.49 29.56
C LYS A 368 27.21 13.14 29.36
N THR A 369 26.94 14.25 30.03
CA THR A 369 25.65 14.96 29.94
C THR A 369 25.72 16.22 29.07
N THR A 370 26.90 16.81 28.90
CA THR A 370 27.09 18.02 28.09
C THR A 370 27.45 17.66 26.64
N PHE A 371 26.98 18.45 25.67
CA PHE A 371 27.29 18.19 24.25
C PHE A 371 28.79 18.32 23.95
N GLY A 372 29.52 19.22 24.63
CA GLY A 372 30.96 19.41 24.47
C GLY A 372 31.77 18.18 24.90
N ASP A 373 31.39 17.55 26.01
CA ASP A 373 32.02 16.32 26.49
C ASP A 373 31.70 15.14 25.58
N ILE A 374 30.43 15.00 25.14
CA ILE A 374 29.99 13.96 24.19
C ILE A 374 30.78 14.08 22.89
N LYS A 375 30.89 15.30 22.34
CA LYS A 375 31.67 15.59 21.14
C LYS A 375 33.14 15.20 21.30
N THR A 376 33.74 15.53 22.44
CA THR A 376 35.12 15.20 22.74
C THR A 376 35.33 13.68 22.78
N GLN A 377 34.44 12.95 23.44
CA GLN A 377 34.51 11.49 23.50
C GLN A 377 34.34 10.84 22.12
N ILE A 378 33.35 11.29 21.34
CA ILE A 378 33.11 10.79 19.97
C ILE A 378 34.33 11.07 19.08
N ARG A 379 34.84 12.30 19.10
CA ARG A 379 36.01 12.70 18.32
C ARG A 379 37.25 11.86 18.64
N THR A 380 37.59 11.73 19.92
CA THR A 380 38.85 11.10 20.32
C THR A 380 38.81 9.59 20.15
N ASN A 381 37.69 8.95 20.45
CA ASN A 381 37.64 7.49 20.60
C ASN A 381 36.96 6.77 19.43
N PHE A 382 36.15 7.45 18.61
CA PHE A 382 35.32 6.80 17.60
C PHE A 382 35.50 7.39 16.19
N LEU A 383 35.58 8.71 16.06
CA LEU A 383 35.65 9.43 14.78
C LEU A 383 36.81 10.45 14.72
N PRO A 384 38.07 10.01 14.85
CA PRO A 384 39.21 10.91 14.75
C PRO A 384 39.35 11.51 13.34
N GLY A 385 39.71 12.79 13.24
CA GLY A 385 39.92 13.48 11.97
C GLY A 385 38.65 13.88 11.21
N LYS A 386 37.48 13.85 11.87
CA LYS A 386 36.18 14.24 11.30
C LYS A 386 35.62 15.53 11.92
N ASP A 387 36.49 16.40 12.43
CA ASP A 387 36.13 17.60 13.19
C ASP A 387 35.07 18.46 12.49
N GLU A 388 35.16 18.66 11.18
CA GLU A 388 34.20 19.50 10.44
C GLU A 388 32.77 18.97 10.44
N ILE A 389 32.61 17.64 10.37
CA ILE A 389 31.30 17.00 10.45
C ILE A 389 30.81 17.03 11.90
N LEU A 390 31.68 16.70 12.86
CA LEU A 390 31.35 16.65 14.29
C LEU A 390 30.98 18.03 14.84
N ASN A 391 31.61 19.09 14.34
CA ASN A 391 31.31 20.48 14.72
C ASN A 391 29.90 20.90 14.34
N ARG A 392 29.37 20.38 13.24
CA ARG A 392 28.02 20.67 12.73
C ARG A 392 26.96 19.73 13.29
N ALA A 393 27.33 18.47 13.49
CA ALA A 393 26.42 17.42 13.94
C ALA A 393 26.17 17.45 15.44
N ILE A 394 27.21 17.68 16.25
CA ILE A 394 27.14 17.62 17.71
C ILE A 394 27.04 19.04 18.27
N VAL A 395 25.81 19.50 18.40
CA VAL A 395 25.45 20.83 18.89
C VAL A 395 24.67 20.72 20.21
N ASP A 396 24.27 21.85 20.78
CA ASP A 396 23.45 21.91 21.99
C ASP A 396 21.99 21.48 21.69
N ASN A 397 21.81 20.21 21.36
CA ASN A 397 20.54 19.58 21.07
C ASN A 397 20.48 18.21 21.78
N PRO A 398 19.74 18.10 22.90
CA PRO A 398 19.65 16.87 23.68
C PRO A 398 19.17 15.65 22.87
N GLU A 399 18.21 15.81 21.96
CA GLU A 399 17.68 14.71 21.15
C GLU A 399 18.70 14.19 20.14
N GLN A 400 19.47 15.07 19.49
CA GLN A 400 20.54 14.63 18.57
C GLN A 400 21.66 13.91 19.33
N ASN A 401 22.08 14.47 20.46
CA ASN A 401 23.09 13.86 21.33
C ASN A 401 22.64 12.49 21.85
N ARG A 402 21.34 12.33 22.11
CA ARG A 402 20.71 11.05 22.44
C ARG A 402 20.88 10.02 21.32
N LEU A 403 20.65 10.40 20.06
CA LEU A 403 20.78 9.51 18.90
C LEU A 403 22.22 9.00 18.72
N PHE A 404 23.24 9.83 18.93
CA PHE A 404 24.64 9.39 18.85
C PHE A 404 25.00 8.37 19.93
N LYS A 405 24.49 8.56 21.15
CA LYS A 405 24.63 7.57 22.23
C LYS A 405 23.91 6.27 21.89
N ALA A 406 22.69 6.35 21.36
CA ALA A 406 21.92 5.18 20.93
C ALA A 406 22.65 4.42 19.80
N ALA A 407 23.26 5.13 18.85
CA ALA A 407 24.05 4.55 17.76
C ALA A 407 25.22 3.69 18.26
N LEU A 408 25.98 4.17 19.26
CA LEU A 408 27.06 3.41 19.90
C LEU A 408 26.55 2.09 20.52
N VAL A 409 25.41 2.16 21.24
CA VAL A 409 24.82 0.98 21.87
C VAL A 409 24.29 0.00 20.81
N LYS A 410 23.66 0.51 19.75
CA LYS A 410 23.20 -0.31 18.60
C LYS A 410 24.37 -1.01 17.91
N ARG A 411 25.52 -0.34 17.75
CA ARG A 411 26.75 -0.97 17.24
C ARG A 411 27.22 -2.08 18.16
N TYR A 412 27.32 -1.83 19.47
CA TYR A 412 27.71 -2.86 20.44
C TYR A 412 26.82 -4.10 20.34
N ILE A 413 25.50 -3.93 20.23
CA ILE A 413 24.55 -5.04 20.08
C ILE A 413 24.79 -5.83 18.78
N LYS A 414 25.10 -5.16 17.66
CA LYS A 414 25.46 -5.83 16.40
C LYS A 414 26.76 -6.63 16.48
N GLU A 415 27.68 -6.22 17.36
CA GLU A 415 28.94 -6.93 17.60
C GLU A 415 28.81 -8.11 18.58
N LEU A 416 27.70 -8.20 19.33
CA LEU A 416 27.42 -9.34 20.21
C LEU A 416 27.07 -10.58 19.38
N THR A 417 28.06 -11.44 19.17
CA THR A 417 27.92 -12.68 18.42
C THR A 417 28.34 -13.89 19.27
N GLY A 418 27.98 -15.09 18.82
CA GLY A 418 28.49 -16.34 19.39
C GLY A 418 27.84 -16.81 20.70
N THR A 419 28.17 -18.05 21.07
CA THR A 419 27.61 -18.77 22.24
C THR A 419 27.73 -18.03 23.57
N PRO A 420 28.83 -17.30 23.91
CA PRO A 420 28.95 -16.57 25.16
C PRO A 420 27.86 -15.51 25.38
N ASN A 421 27.21 -15.04 24.30
CA ASN A 421 26.18 -14.02 24.34
C ASN A 421 24.76 -14.58 24.14
N LYS A 422 24.60 -15.90 23.93
CA LYS A 422 23.34 -16.54 23.56
C LYS A 422 22.18 -16.17 24.48
N ALA A 423 22.33 -16.38 25.80
CA ALA A 423 21.25 -16.11 26.77
C ALA A 423 20.81 -14.64 26.78
N PHE A 424 21.76 -13.72 26.58
CA PHE A 424 21.48 -12.30 26.52
C PHE A 424 20.74 -11.93 25.23
N LEU A 425 21.20 -12.44 24.07
CA LEU A 425 20.56 -12.21 22.77
C LEU A 425 19.15 -12.81 22.71
N GLU A 426 18.95 -14.01 23.27
CA GLU A 426 17.62 -14.63 23.40
C GLU A 426 16.66 -13.77 24.21
N LYS A 427 17.15 -13.12 25.27
CA LYS A 427 16.36 -12.20 26.07
C LYS A 427 16.00 -10.93 25.31
N LEU A 428 16.93 -10.36 24.53
CA LEU A 428 16.65 -9.20 23.68
C LEU A 428 15.67 -9.54 22.54
N ALA A 429 15.75 -10.74 21.96
CA ALA A 429 14.95 -11.16 20.82
C ALA A 429 13.44 -11.32 21.14
N LYS A 430 13.05 -11.43 22.41
CA LYS A 430 11.67 -11.66 22.84
C LYS A 430 10.75 -10.45 22.59
N PRO A 431 9.51 -10.66 22.11
CA PRO A 431 8.57 -9.58 21.88
C PRO A 431 8.17 -8.86 23.18
N GLU A 432 8.00 -9.61 24.27
CA GLU A 432 7.61 -9.09 25.59
C GLU A 432 8.67 -8.25 26.31
N THR A 433 9.94 -8.31 25.90
CA THR A 433 11.01 -7.51 26.54
C THR A 433 10.83 -6.04 26.18
N ASP A 434 10.45 -5.23 27.16
CA ASP A 434 10.26 -3.78 26.99
C ASP A 434 11.59 -3.01 26.99
N ILE A 435 11.54 -1.72 26.66
CA ILE A 435 12.74 -0.88 26.59
C ILE A 435 13.44 -0.74 27.96
N LYS A 436 12.68 -0.77 29.07
CA LYS A 436 13.24 -0.62 30.43
C LYS A 436 14.06 -1.85 30.81
N GLU A 437 13.53 -3.04 30.52
CA GLU A 437 14.24 -4.29 30.73
C GLU A 437 15.49 -4.37 29.84
N ILE A 438 15.38 -3.99 28.56
CA ILE A 438 16.55 -3.93 27.65
C ILE A 438 17.65 -3.01 28.21
N ARG A 439 17.31 -1.81 28.68
CA ARG A 439 18.27 -0.89 29.31
C ARG A 439 18.95 -1.53 30.54
N ARG A 440 18.18 -2.22 31.39
CA ARG A 440 18.74 -2.88 32.60
C ARG A 440 19.72 -3.99 32.23
N GLU A 441 19.34 -4.85 31.29
CA GLU A 441 20.16 -5.98 30.87
C GLU A 441 21.42 -5.52 30.13
N LEU A 442 21.31 -4.49 29.27
CA LEU A 442 22.46 -3.89 28.60
C LEU A 442 23.43 -3.24 29.58
N ALA A 443 22.93 -2.48 30.57
CA ALA A 443 23.77 -1.88 31.59
C ALA A 443 24.57 -2.94 32.37
N ALA A 444 23.91 -4.04 32.75
CA ALA A 444 24.55 -5.17 33.43
C ALA A 444 25.61 -5.85 32.55
N LYS A 445 25.32 -6.03 31.24
CA LYS A 445 26.23 -6.66 30.28
C LYS A 445 27.45 -5.80 29.94
N ILE A 446 27.27 -4.49 29.80
CA ILE A 446 28.32 -3.50 29.49
C ILE A 446 29.23 -3.27 30.71
N GLY A 447 28.65 -3.21 31.92
CA GLY A 447 29.39 -2.93 33.14
C GLY A 447 30.00 -1.52 33.16
N ASN A 448 31.23 -1.37 33.68
CA ASN A 448 31.96 -0.10 33.71
C ASN A 448 31.26 1.06 34.46
N GLY A 449 30.48 0.73 35.50
CA GLY A 449 29.73 1.72 36.28
C GLY A 449 28.54 2.35 35.54
N LEU A 450 28.09 1.73 34.45
CA LEU A 450 26.89 2.15 33.74
C LEU A 450 25.63 1.69 34.50
N THR A 451 24.62 2.55 34.58
CA THR A 451 23.29 2.23 35.12
C THR A 451 22.26 2.30 34.00
N HIS A 452 21.04 1.78 34.24
CA HIS A 452 19.96 1.81 33.24
C HIS A 452 19.55 3.24 32.83
N GLU A 453 19.68 4.23 33.72
CA GLU A 453 19.41 5.66 33.45
C GLU A 453 20.36 6.23 32.38
N HIS A 454 21.62 5.79 32.37
CA HIS A 454 22.59 6.18 31.33
C HIS A 454 22.20 5.67 29.92
N LEU A 455 21.28 4.69 29.85
CA LEU A 455 20.75 4.12 28.62
C LEU A 455 19.34 4.65 28.27
N ASP A 456 18.88 5.71 28.93
CA ASP A 456 17.67 6.45 28.52
C ASP A 456 17.78 7.03 27.10
N CYS A 457 18.98 6.99 26.52
CA CYS A 457 19.19 7.27 25.12
C CYS A 457 18.46 6.31 24.18
N LEU A 458 18.18 5.07 24.59
CA LEU A 458 17.41 4.11 23.80
C LEU A 458 15.91 4.30 24.05
N GLN A 459 15.13 4.58 23.02
CA GLN A 459 13.68 4.79 23.10
C GLN A 459 12.90 3.60 22.52
N GLU A 460 11.57 3.57 22.66
CA GLU A 460 10.75 2.47 22.11
C GLU A 460 10.90 2.34 20.58
N SER A 461 11.11 3.45 19.87
CA SER A 461 11.39 3.46 18.44
C SER A 461 12.64 2.67 18.05
N ASP A 462 13.60 2.51 18.98
CA ASP A 462 14.86 1.80 18.75
C ASP A 462 14.71 0.27 18.91
N LEU A 463 13.60 -0.21 19.48
CA LEU A 463 13.38 -1.64 19.73
C LEU A 463 13.50 -2.47 18.45
N LYS A 464 13.01 -1.97 17.32
CA LYS A 464 13.11 -2.71 16.05
C LYS A 464 14.56 -2.95 15.63
N GLU A 465 15.40 -1.92 15.70
CA GLU A 465 16.83 -2.00 15.35
C GLU A 465 17.66 -2.76 16.39
N ILE A 466 17.18 -2.90 17.62
CA ILE A 466 17.82 -3.70 18.68
C ILE A 466 17.44 -5.18 18.56
N LYS A 467 16.15 -5.48 18.41
CA LYS A 467 15.64 -6.85 18.42
C LYS A 467 15.97 -7.60 17.13
N GLN A 468 16.02 -6.93 15.98
CA GLN A 468 16.29 -7.60 14.70
C GLN A 468 17.68 -8.24 14.64
N PRO A 469 18.79 -7.55 14.99
CA PRO A 469 20.11 -8.18 15.04
C PRO A 469 20.18 -9.31 16.07
N ALA A 470 19.55 -9.15 17.23
CA ALA A 470 19.45 -10.20 18.23
C ALA A 470 18.69 -11.43 17.71
N ARG A 471 17.54 -11.27 17.07
CA ARG A 471 16.80 -12.37 16.43
C ARG A 471 17.65 -13.09 15.38
N ARG A 472 18.34 -12.33 14.53
CA ARG A 472 19.23 -12.89 13.49
C ARG A 472 20.36 -13.72 14.09
N GLU A 473 21.02 -13.23 15.13
CA GLU A 473 22.13 -13.94 15.78
C GLU A 473 21.65 -15.16 16.57
N VAL A 474 20.51 -15.07 17.28
CA VAL A 474 19.90 -16.23 17.93
C VAL A 474 19.55 -17.31 16.90
N PHE A 475 18.97 -16.91 15.76
CA PHE A 475 18.68 -17.83 14.68
C PHE A 475 19.95 -18.46 14.11
N LYS A 476 21.00 -17.68 13.85
CA LYS A 476 22.34 -18.17 13.44
C LYS A 476 22.89 -19.21 14.43
N LEU A 477 22.78 -18.97 15.73
CA LEU A 477 23.21 -19.92 16.78
C LEU A 477 22.38 -21.19 16.84
N LEU A 478 21.11 -21.14 16.42
CA LEU A 478 20.24 -22.32 16.37
C LEU A 478 20.51 -23.19 15.13
N VAL A 479 20.77 -22.57 13.97
CA VAL A 479 20.92 -23.28 12.69
C VAL A 479 22.38 -23.63 12.37
N GLY A 480 23.34 -22.91 12.92
CA GLY A 480 24.77 -23.04 12.62
C GLY A 480 25.23 -22.16 11.46
N GLU A 481 26.54 -21.92 11.36
CA GLU A 481 27.09 -20.95 10.39
C GLU A 481 27.07 -21.42 8.93
N GLY A 482 26.89 -22.72 8.68
CA GLY A 482 26.82 -23.32 7.33
C GLY A 482 25.53 -23.05 6.55
N HIS A 483 24.70 -22.11 7.00
CA HIS A 483 23.40 -21.78 6.40
C HIS A 483 23.26 -20.28 6.03
N PRO A 484 24.22 -19.68 5.30
CA PRO A 484 24.23 -18.24 5.05
C PRO A 484 22.98 -17.73 4.32
N LYS A 485 22.49 -18.43 3.28
CA LYS A 485 21.30 -18.00 2.54
C LYS A 485 20.05 -18.10 3.39
N LEU A 486 19.97 -19.10 4.24
CA LEU A 486 18.85 -19.25 5.15
C LEU A 486 18.83 -18.19 6.26
N ILE A 487 19.99 -17.83 6.81
CA ILE A 487 20.12 -16.74 7.80
C ILE A 487 19.73 -15.39 7.16
N GLU A 488 20.09 -15.18 5.91
CA GLU A 488 19.71 -14.00 5.14
C GLU A 488 18.20 -14.00 4.85
N ALA A 489 17.63 -15.14 4.43
CA ALA A 489 16.18 -15.32 4.23
C ALA A 489 15.39 -15.02 5.51
N PHE A 490 15.86 -15.53 6.65
CA PHE A 490 15.24 -15.30 7.95
C PHE A 490 15.10 -13.80 8.26
N SER A 491 16.12 -13.01 7.91
CA SER A 491 16.14 -11.56 8.16
C SER A 491 15.10 -10.79 7.34
N SER A 492 14.59 -11.39 6.25
CA SER A 492 13.53 -10.83 5.40
C SER A 492 12.11 -11.20 5.83
N LEU A 493 11.95 -12.17 6.72
CA LEU A 493 10.64 -12.60 7.20
C LEU A 493 9.97 -11.54 8.08
N PRO A 494 8.63 -11.48 8.15
CA PRO A 494 7.93 -10.66 9.14
C PRO A 494 8.36 -11.00 10.57
N ASP A 495 8.44 -10.01 11.45
CA ASP A 495 8.92 -10.16 12.84
C ASP A 495 8.20 -11.29 13.59
N LYS A 496 6.87 -11.39 13.45
CA LYS A 496 6.07 -12.46 14.06
C LYS A 496 6.49 -13.86 13.60
N LYS A 497 6.90 -14.00 12.34
CA LYS A 497 7.35 -15.28 11.78
C LYS A 497 8.78 -15.61 12.20
N GLN A 498 9.65 -14.61 12.29
CA GLN A 498 10.98 -14.76 12.89
C GLN A 498 10.87 -15.29 14.33
N GLU A 499 9.97 -14.70 15.13
CA GLU A 499 9.71 -15.11 16.50
C GLU A 499 9.15 -16.53 16.61
N GLU A 500 8.22 -16.92 15.72
CA GLU A 500 7.70 -18.28 15.64
C GLU A 500 8.84 -19.29 15.45
N LEU A 501 9.76 -19.01 14.51
CA LEU A 501 10.86 -19.91 14.18
C LEU A 501 11.89 -20.03 15.32
N ILE A 502 12.23 -18.92 15.99
CA ILE A 502 13.20 -18.94 17.11
C ILE A 502 12.64 -19.70 18.33
N LYS A 503 11.31 -19.75 18.51
CA LYS A 503 10.66 -20.47 19.62
C LYS A 503 10.59 -21.98 19.40
N LEU A 504 10.89 -22.47 18.20
CA LEU A 504 10.88 -23.90 17.92
C LEU A 504 12.02 -24.63 18.65
N LYS A 505 11.77 -25.89 18.99
CA LYS A 505 12.84 -26.78 19.47
C LYS A 505 13.93 -26.89 18.39
N PRO A 506 15.22 -26.95 18.76
CA PRO A 506 16.31 -27.05 17.79
C PRO A 506 16.15 -28.20 16.79
N GLU A 507 15.60 -29.33 17.25
CA GLU A 507 15.30 -30.51 16.42
C GLU A 507 14.26 -30.18 15.35
N GLU A 508 13.09 -29.66 15.74
CA GLU A 508 12.04 -29.25 14.80
C GLU A 508 12.54 -28.19 13.82
N LEU A 509 13.30 -27.21 14.31
CA LEU A 509 13.86 -26.16 13.47
C LEU A 509 14.81 -26.75 12.42
N ARG A 510 15.70 -27.67 12.78
CA ARG A 510 16.61 -28.34 11.84
C ARG A 510 15.87 -29.10 10.75
N PHE A 511 14.80 -29.82 11.06
CA PHE A 511 14.00 -30.53 10.04
C PHE A 511 13.32 -29.56 9.06
N ARG A 512 12.74 -28.47 9.58
CA ARG A 512 12.07 -27.45 8.76
C ARG A 512 13.03 -26.73 7.82
N LEU A 513 14.25 -26.53 8.28
CA LEU A 513 15.25 -25.69 7.64
C LEU A 513 16.22 -26.43 6.74
N ASN A 514 16.43 -27.73 6.93
CA ASN A 514 17.19 -28.61 6.02
C ASN A 514 16.35 -29.16 4.86
N ALA A 515 15.14 -28.63 4.68
CA ALA A 515 14.23 -29.07 3.65
C ALA A 515 14.84 -28.88 2.24
N GLN A 516 14.89 -29.97 1.48
CA GLN A 516 15.51 -30.02 0.15
C GLN A 516 14.52 -29.74 -1.00
N THR A 517 13.30 -29.32 -0.68
CA THR A 517 12.27 -29.00 -1.68
C THR A 517 11.62 -27.66 -1.37
N LYS A 518 11.29 -26.93 -2.44
CA LYS A 518 10.68 -25.61 -2.37
C LYS A 518 9.35 -25.63 -1.62
N SER A 519 8.54 -26.66 -1.86
CA SER A 519 7.23 -26.84 -1.22
C SER A 519 7.31 -26.96 0.30
N VAL A 520 8.26 -27.76 0.79
CA VAL A 520 8.50 -27.93 2.24
C VAL A 520 8.96 -26.61 2.86
N LEU A 521 9.92 -25.91 2.24
CA LEU A 521 10.36 -24.61 2.74
C LEU A 521 9.22 -23.57 2.74
N LYS A 522 8.40 -23.53 1.68
CA LYS A 522 7.23 -22.65 1.57
C LYS A 522 6.21 -22.92 2.70
N SER A 523 6.00 -24.18 3.06
CA SER A 523 5.07 -24.55 4.15
C SER A 523 5.53 -24.05 5.54
N TYR A 524 6.84 -23.86 5.75
CA TYR A 524 7.39 -23.42 7.03
C TYR A 524 7.72 -21.93 7.08
N LEU A 525 8.28 -21.38 6.01
CA LEU A 525 8.72 -20.00 5.92
C LEU A 525 7.61 -19.06 5.41
N GLY A 526 6.58 -19.61 4.76
CA GLY A 526 5.50 -18.86 4.13
C GLY A 526 5.82 -18.43 2.70
N ASN A 527 4.85 -17.77 2.06
CA ASN A 527 4.96 -17.26 0.69
C ASN A 527 5.83 -15.99 0.60
N ASP A 528 6.13 -15.37 1.76
CA ASP A 528 6.63 -14.01 1.89
C ASP A 528 8.17 -13.91 2.05
N VAL A 529 8.93 -14.96 1.71
CA VAL A 529 10.40 -14.89 1.74
C VAL A 529 10.87 -13.95 0.60
N ASN A 530 10.98 -12.66 0.91
CA ASN A 530 11.48 -11.59 0.04
C ASN A 530 10.78 -11.41 -1.33
N GLY A 531 9.60 -11.99 -1.53
CA GLY A 531 8.79 -11.84 -2.75
C GLY A 531 9.42 -12.37 -4.04
N LYS A 532 10.49 -13.18 -3.96
CA LYS A 532 11.21 -13.74 -5.12
C LYS A 532 11.47 -15.23 -4.95
N ASP A 533 10.96 -16.02 -5.88
CA ASP A 533 11.03 -17.49 -5.88
C ASP A 533 12.48 -18.03 -5.99
N ASP A 534 13.42 -17.20 -6.45
CA ASP A 534 14.86 -17.53 -6.56
C ASP A 534 15.54 -17.73 -5.19
N TYR A 535 15.01 -17.10 -4.14
CA TYR A 535 15.61 -17.17 -2.81
C TYR A 535 15.41 -18.54 -2.16
N LEU A 536 14.19 -19.09 -2.25
CA LEU A 536 13.89 -20.45 -1.83
C LEU A 536 14.69 -21.48 -2.63
N ALA A 537 14.92 -21.24 -3.93
CA ALA A 537 15.79 -22.10 -4.73
C ALA A 537 17.24 -22.07 -4.22
N GLY A 538 17.73 -20.88 -3.83
CA GLY A 538 19.03 -20.71 -3.19
C GLY A 538 19.20 -21.53 -1.92
N ILE A 539 18.18 -21.52 -1.04
CA ILE A 539 18.16 -22.31 0.21
C ILE A 539 18.08 -23.81 -0.10
N VAL A 540 17.26 -24.23 -1.07
CA VAL A 540 17.20 -25.65 -1.50
C VAL A 540 18.57 -26.13 -1.96
N THR A 541 19.26 -25.35 -2.77
CA THR A 541 20.61 -25.69 -3.25
C THR A 541 21.60 -25.76 -2.09
N GLU A 542 21.57 -24.80 -1.17
CA GLU A 542 22.38 -24.82 0.06
C GLU A 542 22.13 -26.10 0.88
N ASN A 543 20.86 -26.44 1.13
CA ASN A 543 20.47 -27.63 1.89
C ASN A 543 20.87 -28.94 1.19
N LYS A 544 20.78 -29.01 -0.14
CA LYS A 544 21.26 -30.17 -0.91
C LYS A 544 22.76 -30.33 -0.78
N ASN A 545 23.53 -29.23 -0.89
CA ASN A 545 24.98 -29.27 -0.72
C ASN A 545 25.38 -29.65 0.70
N ASN A 546 24.72 -29.09 1.71
CA ASN A 546 24.93 -29.47 3.11
C ASN A 546 24.62 -30.94 3.36
N ALA A 547 23.60 -31.49 2.71
CA ALA A 547 23.31 -32.93 2.77
C ALA A 547 24.41 -33.79 2.14
N PHE A 548 25.04 -33.34 1.04
CA PHE A 548 26.23 -34.00 0.49
C PHE A 548 27.44 -33.88 1.40
N PHE A 549 27.70 -32.73 2.04
CA PHE A 549 28.81 -32.59 2.99
C PHE A 549 28.66 -33.53 4.20
N LYS A 550 27.42 -33.74 4.69
CA LYS A 550 27.13 -34.71 5.76
C LYS A 550 27.48 -36.17 5.37
N GLN A 551 27.67 -36.47 4.09
CA GLN A 551 28.08 -37.81 3.64
C GLN A 551 29.60 -38.02 3.66
N ILE A 552 30.40 -37.00 4.01
CA ILE A 552 31.85 -37.13 4.09
C ILE A 552 32.24 -37.88 5.37
N ASN A 553 33.13 -38.87 5.25
CA ASN A 553 33.56 -39.77 6.33
C ASN A 553 34.46 -39.11 7.40
N ASN A 554 34.51 -37.77 7.43
CA ASN A 554 35.17 -36.96 8.44
C ASN A 554 34.34 -35.68 8.67
N THR A 555 33.78 -35.54 9.87
CA THR A 555 32.83 -34.46 10.18
C THR A 555 33.48 -33.09 10.27
N GLU A 556 34.77 -33.00 10.61
CA GLU A 556 35.48 -31.72 10.63
C GLU A 556 35.75 -31.19 9.22
N ILE A 557 36.12 -32.08 8.30
CA ILE A 557 36.22 -31.74 6.87
C ILE A 557 34.85 -31.27 6.36
N ALA A 558 33.76 -31.96 6.70
CA ALA A 558 32.41 -31.56 6.31
C ALA A 558 32.04 -30.16 6.83
N LYS A 559 32.35 -29.85 8.10
CA LYS A 559 32.10 -28.53 8.71
C LYS A 559 32.86 -27.41 7.99
N ILE A 560 34.14 -27.63 7.67
CA ILE A 560 34.98 -26.65 6.97
C ILE A 560 34.44 -26.37 5.57
N LEU A 561 34.10 -27.42 4.81
CA LEU A 561 33.56 -27.27 3.46
C LEU A 561 32.19 -26.57 3.44
N ALA A 562 31.31 -26.90 4.39
CA ALA A 562 29.99 -26.27 4.52
C ALA A 562 30.08 -24.78 4.91
N GLY A 563 31.10 -24.41 5.71
CA GLY A 563 31.36 -23.03 6.13
C GLY A 563 32.30 -22.23 5.21
N TYR A 564 32.73 -22.81 4.08
CA TYR A 564 33.70 -22.16 3.19
C TYR A 564 33.09 -20.96 2.46
N ASN A 565 33.85 -19.87 2.32
CA ASN A 565 33.44 -18.66 1.61
C ASN A 565 34.46 -18.34 0.50
N PRO A 566 34.06 -18.30 -0.79
CA PRO A 566 32.70 -18.41 -1.32
C PRO A 566 32.07 -19.81 -1.18
N PRO A 567 30.73 -19.91 -1.03
CA PRO A 567 30.05 -21.18 -0.79
C PRO A 567 30.20 -22.16 -1.96
N ILE A 568 30.43 -23.44 -1.64
CA ILE A 568 30.52 -24.53 -2.62
C ILE A 568 29.12 -24.91 -3.10
N THR A 569 28.85 -24.79 -4.40
CA THR A 569 27.49 -24.93 -4.96
C THR A 569 27.20 -26.19 -5.77
N ASP A 570 28.22 -26.94 -6.19
CA ASP A 570 28.09 -28.08 -7.13
C ASP A 570 28.52 -29.40 -6.49
N MET A 571 28.01 -29.72 -5.29
CA MET A 571 28.33 -30.99 -4.65
C MET A 571 27.39 -32.10 -5.15
N ASN A 572 27.92 -33.32 -5.34
CA ASN A 572 27.13 -34.49 -5.78
C ASN A 572 27.74 -35.81 -5.28
N ASP A 573 27.02 -36.93 -5.43
CA ASP A 573 27.43 -38.25 -4.94
C ASP A 573 28.79 -38.71 -5.50
N ALA A 574 29.11 -38.40 -6.76
CA ALA A 574 30.39 -38.79 -7.36
C ALA A 574 31.58 -38.06 -6.72
N LYS A 575 31.42 -36.76 -6.45
CA LYS A 575 32.41 -35.94 -5.76
C LYS A 575 32.58 -36.37 -4.30
N VAL A 576 31.48 -36.64 -3.59
CA VAL A 576 31.52 -37.18 -2.22
C VAL A 576 32.26 -38.51 -2.18
N LYS A 577 31.94 -39.40 -3.14
CA LYS A 577 32.61 -40.70 -3.26
C LYS A 577 34.12 -40.54 -3.45
N ALA A 578 34.57 -39.63 -4.33
CA ALA A 578 35.99 -39.37 -4.53
C ALA A 578 36.70 -38.87 -3.24
N ILE A 579 36.03 -38.02 -2.45
CA ILE A 579 36.52 -37.57 -1.14
C ILE A 579 36.61 -38.75 -0.16
N ASN A 580 35.57 -39.58 -0.07
CA ASN A 580 35.55 -40.73 0.82
C ASN A 580 36.56 -41.82 0.41
N ASP A 581 36.81 -42.00 -0.89
CA ASP A 581 37.79 -42.93 -1.42
C ASP A 581 39.22 -42.50 -1.06
N ILE A 582 39.58 -41.20 -1.13
CA ILE A 582 40.90 -40.73 -0.68
C ILE A 582 41.08 -40.87 0.84
N LEU A 583 40.03 -40.58 1.62
CA LEU A 583 40.05 -40.78 3.07
C LEU A 583 40.24 -42.26 3.43
N LEU A 584 39.59 -43.18 2.70
CA LEU A 584 39.75 -44.63 2.89
C LEU A 584 41.15 -45.11 2.44
N ALA A 585 41.68 -44.57 1.35
CA ALA A 585 43.01 -44.90 0.85
C ALA A 585 44.10 -44.48 1.85
N LYS A 586 43.93 -43.33 2.52
CA LYS A 586 44.85 -42.77 3.50
C LYS A 586 44.53 -43.15 4.95
N ARG A 587 43.60 -44.10 5.19
CA ARG A 587 43.13 -44.50 6.52
C ARG A 587 44.23 -44.86 7.54
N GLY A 588 45.38 -45.36 7.10
CA GLY A 588 46.47 -45.82 7.99
C GLY A 588 47.53 -44.77 8.30
N ASN A 589 47.33 -43.53 7.84
CA ASN A 589 48.32 -42.45 7.92
C ASN A 589 48.06 -41.57 9.15
N ASP A 590 49.13 -41.09 9.79
CA ASP A 590 49.02 -40.09 10.86
C ASP A 590 48.93 -38.69 10.22
N LEU A 591 47.74 -38.10 10.25
CA LEU A 591 47.46 -36.80 9.64
C LEU A 591 48.11 -35.59 10.34
N THR A 592 48.91 -35.79 11.39
CA THR A 592 49.68 -34.73 12.09
C THR A 592 51.19 -34.89 12.03
N ASP A 593 51.71 -35.99 11.49
CA ASP A 593 53.15 -36.16 11.36
C ASP A 593 53.70 -35.21 10.28
N LEU A 594 54.71 -34.41 10.63
CA LEU A 594 55.43 -33.55 9.69
C LEU A 594 56.03 -34.37 8.54
N ALA A 595 56.37 -35.64 8.77
CA ALA A 595 56.83 -36.56 7.73
C ALA A 595 55.73 -36.96 6.72
N GLN A 596 54.45 -36.74 7.04
CA GLN A 596 53.29 -37.11 6.22
C GLN A 596 52.52 -35.89 5.69
N ILE A 597 53.13 -34.69 5.68
CA ILE A 597 52.49 -33.48 5.12
C ILE A 597 52.09 -33.65 3.65
N ALA A 598 52.83 -34.45 2.89
CA ALA A 598 52.48 -34.79 1.50
C ALA A 598 51.16 -35.57 1.40
N ASP A 599 50.87 -36.43 2.37
CA ASP A 599 49.63 -37.21 2.42
C ASP A 599 48.44 -36.37 2.86
N TYR A 600 48.63 -35.50 3.87
CA TYR A 600 47.61 -34.52 4.26
C TYR A 600 47.30 -33.55 3.11
N LYS A 601 48.34 -33.06 2.42
CA LYS A 601 48.19 -32.24 1.23
C LYS A 601 47.45 -32.97 0.11
N ALA A 602 47.73 -34.25 -0.12
CA ALA A 602 47.01 -35.04 -1.14
C ALA A 602 45.50 -35.13 -0.84
N ILE A 603 45.11 -35.23 0.44
CA ILE A 603 43.69 -35.14 0.83
C ILE A 603 43.14 -33.74 0.49
N VAL A 604 43.81 -32.67 0.91
CA VAL A 604 43.37 -31.28 0.66
C VAL A 604 43.31 -30.95 -0.84
N ASP A 605 44.23 -31.47 -1.65
CA ASP A 605 44.22 -31.30 -3.11
C ASP A 605 42.99 -31.96 -3.74
N VAL A 606 42.62 -33.17 -3.28
CA VAL A 606 41.39 -33.84 -3.73
C VAL A 606 40.17 -33.05 -3.25
N LEU A 607 40.14 -32.57 -2.00
CA LEU A 607 39.05 -31.72 -1.50
C LEU A 607 38.88 -30.45 -2.35
N PHE A 608 39.97 -29.75 -2.67
CA PHE A 608 39.94 -28.57 -3.53
C PHE A 608 39.39 -28.90 -4.92
N THR A 609 39.92 -29.95 -5.55
CA THR A 609 39.49 -30.42 -6.88
C THR A 609 38.00 -30.76 -6.90
N GLN A 610 37.53 -31.51 -5.90
CA GLN A 610 36.13 -31.92 -5.83
C GLN A 610 35.19 -30.78 -5.42
N SER A 611 35.69 -29.76 -4.72
CA SER A 611 34.93 -28.55 -4.38
C SER A 611 34.56 -27.71 -5.61
N GLY A 612 35.23 -27.91 -6.75
CA GLY A 612 34.92 -27.21 -8.01
C GLY A 612 35.28 -25.72 -8.00
N ILE A 613 36.13 -25.29 -7.06
CA ILE A 613 36.63 -23.92 -6.96
C ILE A 613 37.66 -23.70 -8.07
N ALA A 614 37.49 -22.64 -8.86
CA ALA A 614 38.45 -22.27 -9.91
C ALA A 614 39.72 -21.69 -9.27
N ASP A 615 40.88 -22.00 -9.88
CA ASP A 615 42.18 -21.47 -9.49
C ASP A 615 42.54 -20.29 -10.42
N ASP A 616 42.01 -19.11 -10.14
CA ASP A 616 42.15 -17.87 -10.91
C ASP A 616 43.21 -16.92 -10.31
N ALA A 617 44.01 -16.29 -11.18
CA ALA A 617 45.09 -15.34 -10.83
C ALA A 617 44.79 -13.92 -11.36
N PRO A 618 45.34 -12.81 -10.79
CA PRO A 618 46.42 -12.73 -9.80
C PRO A 618 46.11 -11.92 -8.50
N ALA A 619 44.87 -11.51 -8.23
CA ALA A 619 44.57 -10.65 -7.07
C ALA A 619 44.23 -11.43 -5.77
N HIS A 620 43.69 -12.65 -5.87
CA HIS A 620 43.37 -13.51 -4.74
C HIS A 620 43.48 -14.98 -5.17
N ASN A 621 44.54 -15.68 -4.76
CA ASN A 621 44.71 -17.07 -5.13
C ASN A 621 43.75 -17.96 -4.31
N ASN A 622 42.63 -18.35 -4.90
CA ASN A 622 41.57 -19.14 -4.25
C ASN A 622 42.09 -20.46 -3.67
N LYS A 623 43.11 -21.06 -4.28
CA LYS A 623 43.78 -22.26 -3.77
C LYS A 623 44.56 -21.99 -2.48
N GLN A 624 45.20 -20.84 -2.36
CA GLN A 624 45.90 -20.43 -1.14
C GLN A 624 44.91 -20.16 0.00
N ALA A 625 43.78 -19.52 -0.28
CA ALA A 625 42.71 -19.33 0.70
C ALA A 625 42.12 -20.69 1.16
N PHE A 626 41.95 -21.62 0.23
CA PHE A 626 41.50 -22.98 0.54
C PHE A 626 42.51 -23.72 1.43
N TYR A 627 43.80 -23.66 1.10
CA TYR A 627 44.85 -24.23 1.95
C TYR A 627 44.84 -23.64 3.37
N ALA A 628 44.68 -22.32 3.49
CA ALA A 628 44.60 -21.67 4.80
C ALA A 628 43.41 -22.18 5.64
N ALA A 629 42.26 -22.47 5.01
CA ALA A 629 41.10 -23.03 5.71
C ALA A 629 41.36 -24.43 6.30
N PHE A 630 42.28 -25.20 5.71
CA PHE A 630 42.74 -26.50 6.21
C PHE A 630 44.06 -26.43 6.99
N ASN A 631 44.45 -25.22 7.42
CA ASN A 631 45.67 -24.92 8.16
C ASN A 631 46.97 -25.32 7.43
N LEU A 632 47.02 -25.10 6.11
CA LEU A 632 48.23 -25.17 5.31
C LEU A 632 48.74 -23.77 4.97
N ASN A 633 50.05 -23.61 4.84
CA ASN A 633 50.65 -22.39 4.30
C ASN A 633 50.24 -22.19 2.82
N PRO A 634 50.44 -21.00 2.22
CA PRO A 634 50.06 -20.75 0.83
C PRO A 634 50.67 -21.71 -0.20
N ALA A 635 51.82 -22.33 0.11
CA ALA A 635 52.47 -23.32 -0.77
C ALA A 635 51.97 -24.76 -0.55
N GLY A 636 51.21 -25.03 0.52
CA GLY A 636 50.83 -26.38 0.94
C GLY A 636 52.00 -27.23 1.44
N THR A 637 53.14 -26.63 1.79
CA THR A 637 54.39 -27.32 2.16
C THR A 637 54.63 -27.37 3.67
N ALA A 638 53.88 -26.62 4.46
CA ALA A 638 53.95 -26.59 5.93
C ALA A 638 52.56 -26.31 6.52
N PHE A 639 52.35 -26.71 7.78
CA PHE A 639 51.17 -26.29 8.54
C PHE A 639 51.24 -24.79 8.92
N GLY A 640 50.08 -24.17 9.09
CA GLY A 640 49.97 -22.82 9.64
C GLY A 640 50.28 -22.74 11.13
N ALA A 641 50.27 -21.52 11.70
CA ALA A 641 50.66 -21.29 13.09
C ALA A 641 49.70 -21.90 14.14
N SER A 642 48.45 -22.19 13.77
CA SER A 642 47.42 -22.74 14.67
C SER A 642 47.10 -24.19 14.31
N VAL A 643 47.45 -25.14 15.17
CA VAL A 643 47.22 -26.58 14.91
C VAL A 643 45.80 -27.07 15.21
N ALA A 644 44.89 -26.19 15.67
CA ALA A 644 43.57 -26.59 16.16
C ALA A 644 42.72 -27.33 15.11
N ILE A 645 42.69 -26.82 13.87
CA ILE A 645 41.90 -27.41 12.77
C ILE A 645 42.46 -28.78 12.37
N THR A 646 43.77 -28.87 12.16
CA THR A 646 44.45 -30.11 11.78
C THR A 646 44.27 -31.19 12.85
N ASN A 647 44.38 -30.82 14.13
CA ASN A 647 44.16 -31.76 15.24
C ASN A 647 42.73 -32.28 15.28
N ALA A 648 41.73 -31.42 15.05
CA ALA A 648 40.33 -31.84 15.03
C ALA A 648 40.04 -32.84 13.90
N ILE A 649 40.56 -32.56 12.68
CA ILE A 649 40.44 -33.47 11.53
C ILE A 649 41.09 -34.82 11.85
N LYS A 650 42.29 -34.83 12.42
CA LYS A 650 42.99 -36.06 12.82
C LYS A 650 42.22 -36.84 13.85
N THR A 651 41.83 -36.21 14.97
CA THR A 651 41.10 -36.89 16.04
C THR A 651 39.87 -37.62 15.50
N GLN A 652 39.11 -36.98 14.63
CA GLN A 652 37.95 -37.61 14.02
C GLN A 652 38.33 -38.74 13.04
N HIS A 653 39.44 -38.62 12.30
CA HIS A 653 39.94 -39.68 11.44
C HIS A 653 40.40 -40.91 12.24
N ASP A 654 41.13 -40.70 13.34
CA ASP A 654 41.58 -41.74 14.27
C ASP A 654 40.39 -42.47 14.91
N HIS A 655 39.35 -41.73 15.29
CA HIS A 655 38.12 -42.31 15.82
C HIS A 655 37.43 -43.25 14.81
N ASN A 656 37.62 -42.99 13.52
CA ASN A 656 37.07 -43.76 12.39
C ASN A 656 37.98 -44.88 11.89
N LEU A 657 39.22 -45.01 12.39
CA LEU A 657 40.23 -45.93 11.86
C LEU A 657 39.75 -47.39 11.77
N LEU A 658 39.18 -47.93 12.85
CA LEU A 658 38.73 -49.33 12.89
C LEU A 658 37.54 -49.59 11.95
N LEU A 659 36.66 -48.60 11.77
CA LEU A 659 35.57 -48.64 10.80
C LEU A 659 36.10 -48.62 9.37
N HIS A 660 37.05 -47.75 9.06
CA HIS A 660 37.70 -47.69 7.74
C HIS A 660 38.43 -48.99 7.40
N ASN A 661 39.13 -49.58 8.37
CA ASN A 661 39.78 -50.89 8.19
C ASN A 661 38.76 -51.99 7.90
N LYS A 662 37.64 -52.03 8.63
CA LYS A 662 36.57 -52.99 8.39
C LYS A 662 35.93 -52.80 7.02
N LEU A 663 35.64 -51.56 6.62
CA LEU A 663 35.08 -51.23 5.32
C LEU A 663 36.02 -51.66 4.19
N HIS A 664 37.33 -51.42 4.32
CA HIS A 664 38.33 -51.88 3.37
C HIS A 664 38.32 -53.41 3.23
N THR A 665 38.25 -54.16 4.33
CA THR A 665 38.15 -55.63 4.30
C THR A 665 36.87 -56.10 3.61
N VAL A 666 35.72 -55.48 3.91
CA VAL A 666 34.43 -55.84 3.29
C VAL A 666 34.45 -55.59 1.78
N LYS A 667 35.06 -54.49 1.32
CA LYS A 667 35.21 -54.16 -0.10
C LYS A 667 36.22 -55.04 -0.84
N ALA A 668 37.26 -55.52 -0.15
CA ALA A 668 38.35 -56.28 -0.75
C ALA A 668 38.04 -57.78 -0.95
N LEU A 669 36.98 -58.32 -0.33
CA LEU A 669 36.60 -59.73 -0.44
C LEU A 669 35.62 -59.93 -1.62
N PRO A 670 36.03 -60.55 -2.75
CA PRO A 670 35.14 -60.82 -3.88
C PRO A 670 34.33 -62.11 -3.65
N VAL A 671 33.71 -62.28 -2.47
CA VAL A 671 32.96 -63.49 -2.13
C VAL A 671 31.47 -63.25 -2.41
N PRO A 672 30.82 -64.01 -3.31
CA PRO A 672 29.37 -64.00 -3.42
C PRO A 672 28.73 -64.60 -2.15
N PRO A 673 27.65 -64.01 -1.61
CA PRO A 673 26.97 -62.81 -2.11
C PRO A 673 27.63 -61.49 -1.62
N PRO A 674 27.51 -60.40 -2.40
CA PRO A 674 28.00 -59.08 -2.01
C PRO A 674 27.36 -58.59 -0.70
N HIS A 675 28.16 -58.03 0.20
CA HIS A 675 27.74 -57.52 1.52
C HIS A 675 27.25 -56.06 1.48
N SER A 676 26.36 -55.76 0.54
CA SER A 676 25.91 -54.40 0.25
C SER A 676 25.18 -53.74 1.43
N GLY A 677 24.44 -54.52 2.22
CA GLY A 677 23.78 -54.03 3.42
C GLY A 677 24.78 -53.63 4.51
N TYR A 678 25.82 -54.44 4.69
CA TYR A 678 26.85 -54.15 5.71
C TYR A 678 27.75 -52.98 5.32
N GLU A 679 28.08 -52.84 4.03
CA GLU A 679 28.81 -51.68 3.52
C GLU A 679 28.09 -50.38 3.87
N LYS A 680 26.78 -50.31 3.61
CA LYS A 680 25.97 -49.13 3.93
C LYS A 680 25.92 -48.83 5.43
N LEU A 681 25.79 -49.86 6.28
CA LEU A 681 25.82 -49.67 7.73
C LEU A 681 27.14 -49.05 8.20
N LEU A 682 28.28 -49.55 7.69
CA LEU A 682 29.60 -49.00 8.02
C LEU A 682 29.77 -47.57 7.51
N ASP A 683 29.26 -47.26 6.33
CA ASP A 683 29.29 -45.92 5.74
C ASP A 683 28.47 -44.91 6.57
N VAL A 684 27.28 -45.29 7.04
CA VAL A 684 26.49 -44.47 7.98
C VAL A 684 27.24 -44.24 9.29
N LEU A 685 27.85 -45.29 9.85
CA LEU A 685 28.64 -45.15 11.07
C LEU A 685 29.83 -44.21 10.88
N LEU A 686 30.50 -44.23 9.72
CA LEU A 686 31.66 -43.37 9.43
C LEU A 686 31.31 -41.87 9.37
N LYS A 687 30.10 -41.52 8.91
CA LYS A 687 29.61 -40.13 8.77
C LYS A 687 29.29 -39.45 10.11
N VAL A 688 29.13 -40.23 11.18
CA VAL A 688 28.76 -39.70 12.50
C VAL A 688 29.98 -39.26 13.30
N GLU A 689 29.93 -38.05 13.88
CA GLU A 689 30.96 -37.50 14.76
C GLU A 689 31.10 -38.36 16.03
N LYS A 690 32.34 -38.66 16.43
CA LYS A 690 32.65 -39.56 17.53
C LYS A 690 33.51 -38.87 18.57
N THR A 691 33.29 -39.23 19.84
CA THR A 691 34.10 -38.73 20.96
C THR A 691 35.24 -39.67 21.34
N ALA A 692 35.23 -40.90 20.83
CA ALA A 692 36.25 -41.92 21.04
C ALA A 692 36.33 -42.87 19.83
N GLN A 693 37.40 -43.67 19.75
CA GLN A 693 37.54 -44.69 18.71
C GLN A 693 36.42 -45.73 18.75
N PHE A 694 35.82 -46.00 17.60
CA PHE A 694 34.67 -46.90 17.48
C PHE A 694 35.08 -48.22 16.84
N ASP A 695 35.00 -49.31 17.59
CA ASP A 695 35.27 -50.66 17.10
C ASP A 695 33.98 -51.36 16.61
N PRO A 696 33.82 -51.65 15.30
CA PRO A 696 32.66 -52.37 14.79
C PRO A 696 32.61 -53.86 15.22
N ASN A 697 33.68 -54.39 15.82
CA ASN A 697 33.75 -55.77 16.32
C ASN A 697 33.77 -55.87 17.86
N ALA A 698 33.58 -54.76 18.58
CA ALA A 698 33.47 -54.77 20.03
C ALA A 698 32.39 -55.79 20.46
N GLY A 699 32.75 -56.75 21.32
CA GLY A 699 31.83 -57.78 21.83
C GLY A 699 31.93 -59.17 21.19
N GLY A 700 32.83 -59.42 20.21
CA GLY A 700 33.05 -60.78 19.68
C GLY A 700 31.93 -61.29 18.75
N LEU A 701 31.25 -62.39 19.11
CA LEU A 701 30.10 -62.96 18.36
C LEU A 701 28.95 -61.94 18.17
N ASP A 702 28.91 -60.90 19.02
CA ASP A 702 27.91 -59.84 19.05
C ASP A 702 28.37 -58.56 18.30
N ASN A 703 28.84 -58.72 17.06
CA ASN A 703 29.26 -57.57 16.25
C ASN A 703 28.10 -56.58 15.98
N ILE A 704 28.42 -55.31 15.69
CA ILE A 704 27.40 -54.25 15.47
C ILE A 704 26.44 -54.59 14.32
N ARG A 705 26.90 -55.38 13.34
CA ARG A 705 26.09 -55.88 12.21
C ARG A 705 24.97 -56.80 12.68
N ASN A 706 25.27 -57.76 13.56
CA ASN A 706 24.30 -58.70 14.11
C ASN A 706 23.30 -57.97 15.00
N LYS A 707 23.78 -57.06 15.87
CA LYS A 707 22.92 -56.22 16.71
C LYS A 707 21.97 -55.35 15.89
N PHE A 708 22.45 -54.78 14.77
CA PHE A 708 21.61 -54.02 13.84
C PHE A 708 20.57 -54.91 13.16
N TYR A 709 20.98 -56.09 12.66
CA TYR A 709 20.10 -57.04 11.99
C TYR A 709 18.97 -57.56 12.90
N GLU A 710 19.29 -57.86 14.16
CA GLU A 710 18.35 -58.40 15.15
C GLU A 710 17.44 -57.34 15.77
N SER A 711 17.80 -56.06 15.66
CA SER A 711 17.01 -54.97 16.20
C SER A 711 15.71 -54.78 15.41
N PRO A 712 14.52 -54.93 16.03
CA PRO A 712 13.24 -54.84 15.32
C PRO A 712 12.83 -53.40 14.96
N THR A 713 13.45 -52.40 15.60
CA THR A 713 13.14 -50.97 15.45
C THR A 713 14.42 -50.17 15.64
N LEU A 714 14.49 -48.97 15.05
CA LEU A 714 15.60 -48.04 15.22
C LEU A 714 15.90 -47.77 16.71
N GLU A 715 14.89 -47.52 17.54
CA GLU A 715 15.08 -47.19 18.97
C GLU A 715 15.80 -48.32 19.72
N LYS A 716 15.42 -49.56 19.47
CA LYS A 716 16.08 -50.73 20.07
C LYS A 716 17.53 -50.88 19.62
N PHE A 717 17.85 -50.52 18.38
CA PHE A 717 19.23 -50.48 17.94
C PHE A 717 20.00 -49.34 18.62
N LEU A 718 19.37 -48.18 18.76
CA LEU A 718 19.99 -47.02 19.40
C LEU A 718 20.23 -47.21 20.90
N ASP A 719 19.54 -48.14 21.55
CA ASP A 719 19.76 -48.52 22.96
C ASP A 719 20.90 -49.53 23.15
N VAL A 720 21.54 -49.98 22.06
CA VAL A 720 22.71 -50.84 22.12
C VAL A 720 23.89 -50.07 22.74
N PRO A 721 24.58 -50.63 23.77
CA PRO A 721 25.62 -49.92 24.51
C PRO A 721 26.71 -49.28 23.64
N GLU A 722 27.11 -49.97 22.56
CA GLU A 722 28.17 -49.53 21.66
C GLU A 722 27.83 -48.26 20.87
N VAL A 723 26.55 -47.96 20.62
CA VAL A 723 26.12 -46.76 19.88
C VAL A 723 25.54 -45.67 20.76
N GLN A 724 25.43 -45.90 22.06
CA GLN A 724 24.77 -44.97 22.99
C GLN A 724 25.42 -43.57 23.00
N LEU A 725 26.75 -43.50 22.89
CA LEU A 725 27.50 -42.23 22.85
C LEU A 725 27.29 -41.43 21.55
N ILE A 726 26.78 -42.07 20.50
CA ILE A 726 26.51 -41.46 19.20
C ILE A 726 25.02 -41.48 18.85
N LYS A 727 24.15 -41.86 19.79
CA LYS A 727 22.72 -42.14 19.58
C LYS A 727 21.98 -41.04 18.82
N ASP A 728 22.10 -39.79 19.27
CA ASP A 728 21.32 -38.68 18.70
C ASP A 728 21.74 -38.40 17.25
N LYS A 729 23.05 -38.40 16.97
CA LYS A 729 23.59 -38.17 15.62
C LYS A 729 23.34 -39.36 14.70
N LEU A 730 23.37 -40.57 15.24
CA LEU A 730 23.09 -41.79 14.49
C LEU A 730 21.61 -41.93 14.16
N LYS A 731 20.72 -41.50 15.07
CA LYS A 731 19.28 -41.40 14.80
C LYS A 731 19.00 -40.52 13.59
N GLU A 732 19.66 -39.37 13.47
CA GLU A 732 19.51 -38.45 12.32
C GLU A 732 19.84 -39.14 11.00
N GLN A 733 20.91 -39.95 10.95
CA GLN A 733 21.33 -40.64 9.73
C GLN A 733 20.48 -41.87 9.39
N LEU A 734 19.98 -42.60 10.40
CA LEU A 734 19.26 -43.86 10.21
C LEU A 734 17.74 -43.72 10.10
N SER A 735 17.14 -42.57 10.40
CA SER A 735 15.67 -42.43 10.50
C SER A 735 14.90 -42.89 9.25
N ASP A 736 15.43 -42.60 8.06
CA ASP A 736 14.86 -43.07 6.77
C ASP A 736 15.58 -44.30 6.18
N GLU A 737 16.79 -44.62 6.66
CA GLU A 737 17.64 -45.68 6.08
C GLU A 737 17.62 -46.99 6.86
N PHE A 738 17.15 -47.00 8.12
CA PHE A 738 17.22 -48.17 9.01
C PHE A 738 16.66 -49.43 8.36
N ASP A 739 15.40 -49.37 7.90
CA ASP A 739 14.72 -50.53 7.30
C ASP A 739 15.37 -50.93 5.97
N ASN A 740 15.85 -49.97 5.17
CA ASN A 740 16.52 -50.23 3.90
C ASN A 740 17.87 -50.93 4.11
N ILE A 741 18.67 -50.50 5.09
CA ILE A 741 19.95 -51.12 5.45
C ILE A 741 19.71 -52.50 6.05
N ARG A 742 18.72 -52.63 6.94
CA ARG A 742 18.34 -53.92 7.55
C ARG A 742 17.86 -54.90 6.50
N GLN A 743 17.09 -54.42 5.52
CA GLN A 743 16.68 -55.22 4.37
C GLN A 743 17.86 -55.61 3.49
N GLY A 744 18.83 -54.71 3.27
CA GLY A 744 20.10 -55.04 2.62
C GLY A 744 20.83 -56.19 3.33
N LEU A 745 20.88 -56.17 4.66
CA LEU A 745 21.46 -57.26 5.45
C LEU A 745 20.66 -58.58 5.32
N LYS A 746 19.33 -58.50 5.22
CA LYS A 746 18.47 -59.66 4.91
C LYS A 746 18.72 -60.20 3.50
N VAL A 747 18.95 -59.34 2.51
CA VAL A 747 19.35 -59.74 1.15
C VAL A 747 20.71 -60.42 1.17
N ASP A 748 21.70 -59.85 1.87
CA ASP A 748 23.01 -60.46 2.06
C ASP A 748 22.88 -61.88 2.67
N LYS A 749 21.98 -62.05 3.64
CA LYS A 749 21.69 -63.35 4.29
C LYS A 749 20.90 -64.30 3.39
N ALA A 750 19.98 -63.81 2.57
CA ALA A 750 19.20 -64.62 1.63
C ALA A 750 20.05 -65.19 0.49
N GLY A 751 21.12 -64.48 0.11
CA GLY A 751 22.14 -64.96 -0.83
C GLY A 751 23.01 -66.12 -0.31
N SER A 752 22.90 -66.46 0.99
CA SER A 752 23.66 -67.56 1.58
C SER A 752 23.26 -68.93 1.00
N VAL A 753 24.29 -69.66 0.56
CA VAL A 753 24.19 -71.05 0.08
C VAL A 753 24.35 -72.08 1.21
N ASN A 754 24.49 -71.65 2.46
CA ASN A 754 24.62 -72.54 3.61
C ASN A 754 23.26 -72.95 4.18
N ALA A 755 23.07 -74.25 4.44
CA ALA A 755 21.81 -74.79 4.98
C ALA A 755 21.48 -74.27 6.39
N VAL A 756 22.50 -73.98 7.22
CA VAL A 756 22.39 -73.47 8.60
C VAL A 756 21.63 -72.14 8.69
N ASP A 757 21.58 -71.36 7.60
CA ASP A 757 20.91 -70.06 7.57
C ASP A 757 19.40 -70.15 7.29
N THR A 758 18.90 -71.33 6.89
CA THR A 758 17.49 -71.53 6.51
C THR A 758 16.50 -71.21 7.64
N PRO A 759 16.73 -71.60 8.91
CA PRO A 759 15.83 -71.24 10.01
C PRO A 759 15.72 -69.73 10.24
N GLN A 760 16.82 -69.00 10.07
CA GLN A 760 16.82 -67.55 10.24
C GLN A 760 16.10 -66.86 9.07
N GLN A 761 16.35 -67.29 7.83
CA GLN A 761 15.61 -66.80 6.66
C GLN A 761 14.09 -67.04 6.79
N LYS A 762 13.68 -68.15 7.40
CA LYS A 762 12.27 -68.43 7.70
C LYS A 762 11.68 -67.45 8.70
N LYS A 763 12.41 -67.13 9.78
CA LYS A 763 11.99 -66.09 10.74
C LYS A 763 11.84 -64.72 10.06
N ASP A 764 12.76 -64.37 9.16
CA ASP A 764 12.70 -63.09 8.43
C ASP A 764 11.44 -62.96 7.57
N ILE A 765 11.05 -64.03 6.86
CA ILE A 765 9.83 -64.07 6.04
C ILE A 765 8.58 -63.99 6.91
N GLN A 766 8.56 -64.68 8.06
CA GLN A 766 7.44 -64.60 9.02
C GLN A 766 7.32 -63.22 9.68
N GLU A 767 8.44 -62.55 9.97
CA GLU A 767 8.45 -61.17 10.45
C GLU A 767 7.83 -60.24 9.41
N ALA A 768 8.21 -60.39 8.13
CA ALA A 768 7.65 -59.60 7.04
C ALA A 768 6.14 -59.84 6.84
N GLU A 769 5.68 -61.08 6.92
CA GLU A 769 4.26 -61.41 6.82
C GLU A 769 3.44 -60.79 7.97
N LYS A 770 3.96 -60.84 9.20
CA LYS A 770 3.32 -60.23 10.36
C LYS A 770 3.23 -58.70 10.25
N ALA A 771 4.26 -58.07 9.69
CA ALA A 771 4.26 -56.62 9.45
C ALA A 771 3.29 -56.23 8.32
N PHE A 772 3.25 -57.01 7.24
CA PHE A 772 2.30 -56.85 6.13
C PHE A 772 0.85 -56.85 6.62
N LEU A 773 0.46 -57.83 7.44
CA LEU A 773 -0.91 -57.94 7.96
C LEU A 773 -1.36 -56.72 8.78
N LYS A 774 -0.43 -56.03 9.45
CA LYS A 774 -0.74 -54.78 10.18
C LYS A 774 -1.02 -53.62 9.24
N ILE A 775 -0.25 -53.50 8.16
CA ILE A 775 -0.43 -52.43 7.17
C ILE A 775 -1.75 -52.67 6.41
N ASP A 776 -2.03 -53.90 6.02
CA ASP A 776 -3.25 -54.31 5.32
C ASP A 776 -4.51 -53.95 6.15
N ALA A 777 -4.55 -54.34 7.43
CA ALA A 777 -5.68 -54.01 8.32
C ALA A 777 -5.90 -52.50 8.50
N ARG A 778 -4.81 -51.72 8.57
CA ARG A 778 -4.89 -50.24 8.69
C ARG A 778 -5.33 -49.58 7.39
N ARG A 779 -4.89 -50.10 6.23
CA ARG A 779 -5.34 -49.66 4.91
C ARG A 779 -6.84 -49.87 4.76
N ASP A 780 -7.36 -51.04 5.16
CA ASP A 780 -8.79 -51.34 5.10
C ASP A 780 -9.61 -50.36 5.94
N ALA A 781 -9.17 -50.08 7.18
CA ALA A 781 -9.83 -49.08 8.02
C ALA A 781 -9.86 -47.67 7.39
N LEU A 782 -8.80 -47.26 6.68
CA LEU A 782 -8.77 -45.99 5.95
C LEU A 782 -9.62 -46.01 4.68
N GLN A 783 -9.78 -47.16 4.04
CA GLN A 783 -10.64 -47.35 2.88
C GLN A 783 -12.13 -47.22 3.27
N ASP A 784 -12.52 -47.72 4.44
CA ASP A 784 -13.87 -47.55 4.97
C ASP A 784 -14.19 -46.07 5.26
N LYS A 785 -13.28 -45.36 5.93
CA LYS A 785 -13.42 -43.91 6.22
C LYS A 785 -13.55 -43.04 4.97
N LEU A 786 -12.87 -43.42 3.90
CA LEU A 786 -12.97 -42.71 2.63
C LEU A 786 -14.41 -42.77 2.06
N GLY A 787 -15.16 -43.84 2.35
CA GLY A 787 -16.57 -43.96 1.99
C GLY A 787 -17.44 -42.87 2.60
N GLU A 788 -17.10 -42.39 3.80
CA GLU A 788 -17.85 -41.38 4.55
C GLU A 788 -17.56 -39.95 4.05
N ILE A 789 -16.33 -39.68 3.60
CA ILE A 789 -15.95 -38.41 2.94
C ILE A 789 -16.05 -38.48 1.40
N ALA A 790 -16.63 -39.54 0.84
CA ALA A 790 -16.76 -39.73 -0.60
C ALA A 790 -17.57 -38.62 -1.29
N VAL A 791 -18.46 -37.95 -0.56
CA VAL A 791 -19.21 -36.79 -1.07
C VAL A 791 -18.27 -35.64 -1.43
N ILE A 792 -17.20 -35.42 -0.66
CA ILE A 792 -16.20 -34.38 -0.89
C ILE A 792 -15.35 -34.71 -2.12
N THR A 793 -14.92 -35.97 -2.27
CA THR A 793 -14.11 -36.41 -3.43
C THR A 793 -14.90 -36.44 -4.75
N ARG A 794 -16.23 -36.28 -4.69
CA ARG A 794 -17.13 -36.17 -5.85
C ARG A 794 -17.45 -34.74 -6.25
N ILE A 795 -17.03 -33.75 -5.45
CA ILE A 795 -17.04 -32.34 -5.83
C ILE A 795 -15.86 -32.17 -6.81
N SER A 796 -16.17 -31.72 -8.02
CA SER A 796 -15.18 -31.63 -9.09
C SER A 796 -14.53 -30.26 -9.06
N THR A 797 -13.21 -30.22 -9.14
CA THR A 797 -12.43 -29.00 -9.36
C THR A 797 -12.60 -28.43 -10.78
N SER A 798 -13.27 -29.18 -11.68
CA SER A 798 -13.63 -28.76 -13.03
C SER A 798 -15.09 -28.32 -13.12
N HIS A 799 -15.32 -27.27 -13.92
CA HIS A 799 -16.41 -26.28 -13.94
C HIS A 799 -17.91 -26.70 -13.85
N ASP A 800 -18.27 -27.96 -13.63
CA ASP A 800 -19.67 -28.42 -13.73
C ASP A 800 -20.35 -28.78 -12.41
N LYS A 801 -19.65 -28.74 -11.26
CA LYS A 801 -20.27 -28.91 -9.93
C LYS A 801 -19.83 -27.81 -8.98
N LYS A 802 -20.72 -26.85 -8.75
CA LYS A 802 -20.48 -25.70 -7.85
C LYS A 802 -20.17 -26.19 -6.43
N ALA A 803 -19.17 -25.58 -5.81
CA ALA A 803 -18.88 -25.69 -4.38
C ALA A 803 -20.16 -25.41 -3.55
N PRO A 804 -20.28 -25.96 -2.32
CA PRO A 804 -21.42 -25.67 -1.45
C PRO A 804 -21.54 -24.16 -1.19
N GLU A 805 -22.69 -23.59 -1.52
CA GLU A 805 -22.97 -22.18 -1.22
C GLU A 805 -23.47 -22.11 0.24
N PHE A 806 -22.60 -21.68 1.17
CA PHE A 806 -22.89 -21.52 2.61
C PHE A 806 -23.79 -20.29 2.92
N VAL A 807 -24.62 -19.90 1.96
CA VAL A 807 -25.42 -18.68 2.00
C VAL A 807 -26.59 -18.84 2.98
N GLY A 808 -26.67 -17.94 3.97
CA GLY A 808 -27.78 -17.89 4.93
C GLY A 808 -27.59 -18.70 6.21
N GLN A 809 -26.39 -19.26 6.46
CA GLN A 809 -26.04 -19.88 7.75
C GLN A 809 -25.71 -18.82 8.83
N SER A 810 -25.87 -19.18 10.11
CA SER A 810 -25.49 -18.31 11.23
C SER A 810 -23.97 -18.22 11.37
N GLN A 811 -23.44 -17.14 11.96
CA GLN A 811 -22.00 -17.00 12.23
C GLN A 811 -21.47 -18.11 13.15
N GLU A 812 -22.28 -18.56 14.12
CA GLU A 812 -21.94 -19.69 14.98
C GLU A 812 -21.83 -20.99 14.17
N LYS A 813 -22.78 -21.24 13.26
CA LYS A 813 -22.75 -22.42 12.40
C LYS A 813 -21.63 -22.38 11.38
N LEU A 814 -21.34 -21.21 10.79
CA LEU A 814 -20.19 -21.00 9.90
C LEU A 814 -18.87 -21.22 10.63
N ARG A 815 -18.79 -20.83 11.91
CA ARG A 815 -17.62 -21.10 12.75
C ARG A 815 -17.49 -22.60 13.07
N GLU A 816 -18.59 -23.26 13.45
CA GLU A 816 -18.60 -24.72 13.64
C GLU A 816 -18.19 -25.48 12.38
N ASP A 817 -18.75 -25.08 11.23
CA ASP A 817 -18.44 -25.68 9.94
C ASP A 817 -16.97 -25.40 9.59
N HIS A 818 -16.47 -24.17 9.76
CA HIS A 818 -15.05 -23.83 9.60
C HIS A 818 -14.12 -24.71 10.46
N ASP A 819 -14.45 -24.89 11.74
CA ASP A 819 -13.67 -25.72 12.67
C ASP A 819 -13.73 -27.21 12.29
N THR A 820 -14.91 -27.68 11.83
CA THR A 820 -15.14 -29.05 11.33
C THR A 820 -14.30 -29.31 10.08
N TYR A 821 -14.36 -28.43 9.08
CA TYR A 821 -13.59 -28.56 7.84
C TYR A 821 -12.08 -28.39 8.07
N THR A 822 -11.68 -27.51 8.99
CA THR A 822 -10.27 -27.38 9.40
C THR A 822 -9.77 -28.66 10.05
N THR A 823 -10.57 -29.29 10.91
CA THR A 823 -10.23 -30.58 11.52
C THR A 823 -10.16 -31.70 10.48
N ALA A 824 -11.13 -31.77 9.57
CA ALA A 824 -11.15 -32.73 8.47
C ALA A 824 -9.91 -32.57 7.56
N LYS A 825 -9.54 -31.33 7.21
CA LYS A 825 -8.30 -31.00 6.50
C LYS A 825 -7.08 -31.59 7.19
N ASN A 826 -6.96 -31.40 8.51
CA ASN A 826 -5.84 -31.94 9.28
C ASN A 826 -5.84 -33.48 9.31
N LYS A 827 -7.01 -34.11 9.50
CA LYS A 827 -7.13 -35.59 9.46
C LYS A 827 -6.72 -36.15 8.09
N CYS A 828 -7.08 -35.49 6.99
CA CYS A 828 -6.63 -35.89 5.65
C CYS A 828 -5.10 -35.85 5.53
N LEU A 829 -4.44 -34.82 6.09
CA LEU A 829 -2.97 -34.75 6.10
C LEU A 829 -2.34 -35.89 6.90
N ASP A 830 -2.88 -36.24 8.07
CA ASP A 830 -2.39 -37.35 8.88
C ASP A 830 -2.49 -38.69 8.11
N TYR A 831 -3.61 -38.90 7.41
CA TYR A 831 -3.83 -40.11 6.60
C TYR A 831 -2.93 -40.16 5.35
N ILE A 832 -2.70 -39.03 4.69
CA ILE A 832 -1.72 -38.91 3.60
C ILE A 832 -0.32 -39.29 4.11
N SER A 833 0.10 -38.73 5.25
CA SER A 833 1.41 -39.02 5.85
C SER A 833 1.58 -40.51 6.20
N TYR A 834 0.55 -41.14 6.77
CA TYR A 834 0.57 -42.57 7.06
C TYR A 834 0.65 -43.42 5.78
N LEU A 835 -0.15 -43.13 4.75
CA LEU A 835 -0.17 -43.91 3.51
C LEU A 835 1.16 -43.82 2.76
N GLU A 836 1.84 -42.68 2.81
CA GLU A 836 3.21 -42.53 2.29
C GLU A 836 4.21 -43.42 3.03
N LYS A 837 4.14 -43.45 4.37
CA LYS A 837 4.95 -44.35 5.19
C LYS A 837 4.65 -45.80 4.85
N ALA A 838 3.37 -46.19 4.84
CA ALA A 838 2.95 -47.54 4.51
C ALA A 838 3.48 -47.98 3.14
N GLN A 839 3.53 -47.07 2.16
CA GLN A 839 4.12 -47.35 0.86
C GLN A 839 5.64 -47.64 0.96
N LYS A 840 6.41 -46.85 1.71
CA LYS A 840 7.85 -47.09 1.94
C LYS A 840 8.08 -48.40 2.73
N ASP A 841 7.33 -48.60 3.80
CA ASP A 841 7.43 -49.78 4.67
C ASP A 841 7.12 -51.05 3.87
N LEU A 842 6.05 -51.05 3.07
CA LEU A 842 5.74 -52.17 2.17
C LEU A 842 6.86 -52.44 1.15
N GLN A 843 7.52 -51.41 0.61
CA GLN A 843 8.67 -51.60 -0.26
C GLN A 843 9.85 -52.24 0.47
N ALA A 844 10.13 -51.85 1.71
CA ALA A 844 11.19 -52.42 2.54
C ALA A 844 10.87 -53.84 3.04
N LEU A 845 9.59 -54.17 3.26
CA LEU A 845 9.11 -55.48 3.71
C LEU A 845 9.16 -56.56 2.62
N ARG A 846 9.43 -56.22 1.36
CA ARG A 846 9.51 -57.20 0.27
C ARG A 846 10.52 -58.29 0.61
N PRO A 847 10.12 -59.56 0.72
CA PRO A 847 11.03 -60.62 1.16
C PRO A 847 12.12 -60.86 0.11
N ALA A 848 13.36 -61.01 0.57
CA ALA A 848 14.45 -61.44 -0.30
C ALA A 848 14.27 -62.94 -0.63
N ILE A 849 14.27 -63.29 -1.92
CA ILE A 849 14.09 -64.69 -2.34
C ILE A 849 15.38 -65.47 -2.01
N PRO A 850 15.34 -66.50 -1.16
CA PRO A 850 16.53 -67.26 -0.81
C PRO A 850 17.23 -67.91 -2.01
N ALA A 851 18.55 -67.97 -1.98
CA ALA A 851 19.34 -68.71 -2.97
C ALA A 851 19.07 -70.22 -2.89
N LYS A 852 19.25 -70.92 -4.02
CA LYS A 852 19.20 -72.38 -4.08
C LYS A 852 20.42 -72.95 -3.32
N LEU A 853 20.20 -74.03 -2.57
CA LEU A 853 21.30 -74.82 -2.01
C LEU A 853 21.94 -75.66 -3.12
N ASN A 854 23.28 -75.72 -3.11
CA ASN A 854 24.09 -76.59 -3.98
C ASN A 854 24.82 -77.65 -3.14
N PRO A 855 25.31 -78.76 -3.73
CA PRO A 855 26.03 -79.79 -3.00
C PRO A 855 27.27 -79.27 -2.26
N PRO A 856 27.62 -79.82 -1.08
CA PRO A 856 26.97 -80.94 -0.39
C PRO A 856 25.88 -80.46 0.58
N SER A 857 24.60 -80.56 0.19
CA SER A 857 23.42 -80.33 1.04
C SER A 857 22.48 -81.54 0.94
N THR A 858 21.80 -81.93 2.01
CA THR A 858 20.87 -83.07 1.99
C THR A 858 19.57 -82.76 1.24
N ALA A 859 18.88 -83.78 0.71
CA ALA A 859 17.60 -83.60 0.01
C ALA A 859 16.53 -82.92 0.89
N LYS A 860 16.55 -83.17 2.20
CA LYS A 860 15.64 -82.56 3.18
C LYS A 860 15.90 -81.05 3.32
N GLU A 861 17.17 -80.64 3.37
CA GLU A 861 17.55 -79.23 3.44
C GLU A 861 17.20 -78.49 2.14
N VAL A 862 17.44 -79.13 0.98
CA VAL A 862 17.07 -78.58 -0.33
C VAL A 862 15.56 -78.40 -0.44
N SER A 863 14.75 -79.37 0.00
CA SER A 863 13.29 -79.26 0.01
C SER A 863 12.81 -78.12 0.91
N ALA A 864 13.31 -78.06 2.15
CA ALA A 864 12.94 -77.00 3.09
C ALA A 864 13.28 -75.60 2.56
N ARG A 865 14.43 -75.44 1.88
CA ARG A 865 14.79 -74.17 1.23
C ARG A 865 13.85 -73.84 0.06
N ASN A 866 13.47 -74.82 -0.76
CA ASN A 866 12.57 -74.58 -1.90
C ASN A 866 11.15 -74.21 -1.47
N ASP A 867 10.64 -74.81 -0.38
CA ASP A 867 9.35 -74.42 0.19
C ASP A 867 9.38 -72.97 0.68
N LEU A 868 10.46 -72.61 1.40
CA LEU A 868 10.65 -71.23 1.86
C LEU A 868 10.74 -70.22 0.71
N ARG A 869 11.38 -70.59 -0.41
CA ARG A 869 11.42 -69.75 -1.62
C ARG A 869 10.03 -69.51 -2.20
N ARG A 870 9.14 -70.50 -2.12
CA ARG A 870 7.74 -70.37 -2.57
C ARG A 870 6.94 -69.44 -1.66
N GLU A 871 7.10 -69.59 -0.34
CA GLU A 871 6.49 -68.70 0.67
C GLU A 871 6.91 -67.24 0.44
N ALA A 872 8.22 -67.00 0.26
CA ALA A 872 8.76 -65.66 -0.03
C ALA A 872 8.16 -65.05 -1.31
N TYR A 873 8.05 -65.83 -2.38
CA TYR A 873 7.46 -65.35 -3.65
C TYR A 873 5.99 -64.97 -3.51
N GLN A 874 5.20 -65.76 -2.77
CA GLN A 874 3.79 -65.47 -2.53
C GLN A 874 3.60 -64.20 -1.70
N LEU A 875 4.45 -63.99 -0.68
CA LEU A 875 4.41 -62.77 0.12
C LEU A 875 4.81 -61.53 -0.72
N ASP A 876 5.81 -61.63 -1.61
CA ASP A 876 6.17 -60.53 -2.51
C ASP A 876 4.99 -60.10 -3.41
N LEU A 877 4.25 -61.07 -3.98
CA LEU A 877 3.07 -60.78 -4.79
C LEU A 877 1.95 -60.09 -3.98
N LYS A 878 1.70 -60.53 -2.74
CA LYS A 878 0.72 -59.89 -1.84
C LYS A 878 1.12 -58.43 -1.54
N ILE A 879 2.39 -58.19 -1.23
CA ILE A 879 2.92 -56.85 -0.96
C ILE A 879 2.79 -55.94 -2.20
N GLN A 880 3.06 -56.45 -3.40
CA GLN A 880 2.88 -55.66 -4.64
C GLN A 880 1.43 -55.25 -4.90
N ALA A 881 0.48 -56.16 -4.66
CA ALA A 881 -0.95 -55.85 -4.76
C ALA A 881 -1.33 -54.74 -3.76
N GLU A 882 -0.83 -54.83 -2.54
CA GLU A 882 -1.11 -53.86 -1.47
C GLU A 882 -0.52 -52.48 -1.75
N LEU A 883 0.70 -52.41 -2.27
CA LEU A 883 1.31 -51.15 -2.74
C LEU A 883 0.43 -50.42 -3.76
N THR A 884 -0.29 -51.16 -4.61
CA THR A 884 -1.22 -50.57 -5.59
C THR A 884 -2.46 -49.98 -4.91
N GLN A 885 -3.00 -50.65 -3.89
CA GLN A 885 -4.15 -50.16 -3.14
C GLN A 885 -3.81 -48.93 -2.29
N VAL A 886 -2.68 -48.95 -1.58
CA VAL A 886 -2.19 -47.82 -0.78
C VAL A 886 -2.02 -46.57 -1.66
N LYS A 887 -1.42 -46.70 -2.85
CA LYS A 887 -1.27 -45.58 -3.81
C LYS A 887 -2.62 -45.00 -4.27
N LYS A 888 -3.59 -45.86 -4.56
CA LYS A 888 -4.94 -45.44 -4.98
C LYS A 888 -5.66 -44.69 -3.86
N LEU A 889 -5.52 -45.18 -2.62
CA LEU A 889 -6.11 -44.55 -1.44
C LEU A 889 -5.47 -43.19 -1.14
N LEU A 890 -4.15 -43.09 -1.25
CA LEU A 890 -3.39 -41.85 -1.11
C LEU A 890 -3.92 -40.75 -2.05
N GLY A 891 -4.08 -41.04 -3.34
CA GLY A 891 -4.58 -40.05 -4.32
C GLY A 891 -5.98 -39.53 -4.03
N LYS A 892 -6.85 -40.35 -3.43
CA LYS A 892 -8.21 -39.94 -3.05
C LYS A 892 -8.20 -39.02 -1.83
N TYR A 893 -7.38 -39.29 -0.82
CA TYR A 893 -7.22 -38.37 0.32
C TYR A 893 -6.58 -37.04 -0.07
N GLN A 894 -5.64 -37.04 -1.03
CA GLN A 894 -5.10 -35.82 -1.62
C GLN A 894 -6.20 -34.98 -2.30
N THR A 895 -7.10 -35.63 -3.05
CA THR A 895 -8.23 -34.94 -3.69
C THR A 895 -9.18 -34.33 -2.65
N ALA A 896 -9.54 -35.09 -1.60
CA ALA A 896 -10.39 -34.58 -0.52
C ALA A 896 -9.76 -33.35 0.16
N TYR A 897 -8.46 -33.40 0.45
CA TYR A 897 -7.74 -32.28 1.03
C TYR A 897 -7.81 -31.02 0.15
N THR A 898 -7.56 -31.17 -1.16
CA THR A 898 -7.59 -30.06 -2.12
C THR A 898 -8.96 -29.41 -2.17
N VAL A 899 -10.03 -30.20 -2.30
CA VAL A 899 -11.42 -29.70 -2.31
C VAL A 899 -11.75 -28.95 -1.02
N ILE A 900 -11.40 -29.50 0.15
CA ILE A 900 -11.65 -28.82 1.44
C ILE A 900 -10.92 -27.49 1.50
N THR A 901 -9.67 -27.44 1.04
CA THR A 901 -8.79 -26.27 1.19
C THR A 901 -9.08 -25.18 0.18
N GLN A 902 -9.35 -25.53 -1.08
CA GLN A 902 -9.49 -24.56 -2.17
C GLN A 902 -10.94 -24.15 -2.46
N GLU A 903 -11.90 -25.02 -2.15
CA GLU A 903 -13.31 -24.74 -2.47
C GLU A 903 -14.12 -24.49 -1.20
N ILE A 904 -14.05 -25.41 -0.23
CA ILE A 904 -14.97 -25.41 0.91
C ILE A 904 -14.61 -24.34 1.94
N LEU A 905 -13.38 -24.35 2.49
CA LEU A 905 -12.95 -23.38 3.50
C LEU A 905 -13.05 -21.93 3.00
N PRO A 906 -12.58 -21.59 1.78
CA PRO A 906 -12.78 -20.26 1.23
C PRO A 906 -14.25 -19.89 1.08
N ALA A 907 -15.13 -20.81 0.67
CA ALA A 907 -16.56 -20.54 0.60
C ALA A 907 -17.20 -20.27 1.97
N VAL A 908 -16.74 -20.95 3.04
CA VAL A 908 -17.15 -20.68 4.44
C VAL A 908 -16.64 -19.30 4.89
N GLU A 909 -15.37 -18.99 4.64
CA GLU A 909 -14.78 -17.69 4.96
C GLU A 909 -15.40 -16.53 4.18
N GLU A 910 -15.80 -16.78 2.93
CA GLU A 910 -16.47 -15.79 2.10
C GLU A 910 -17.93 -15.59 2.56
N ALA A 911 -18.60 -16.65 3.02
CA ALA A 911 -19.93 -16.57 3.61
C ALA A 911 -19.93 -15.91 5.01
N SER A 912 -18.82 -15.98 5.75
CA SER A 912 -18.67 -15.30 7.04
C SER A 912 -18.46 -13.79 6.91
N LYS A 913 -18.12 -13.28 5.72
CA LYS A 913 -18.01 -11.84 5.45
C LYS A 913 -19.40 -11.21 5.23
N ASP A 914 -19.68 -10.11 5.93
CA ASP A 914 -20.95 -9.37 5.91
C ASP A 914 -21.41 -8.85 4.52
N SER A 915 -20.56 -8.94 3.49
CA SER A 915 -20.75 -8.35 2.15
C SER A 915 -21.76 -9.07 1.26
N LYS A 916 -22.22 -10.28 1.61
CA LYS A 916 -23.13 -11.09 0.76
C LYS A 916 -24.63 -11.01 1.10
N ARG A 917 -25.08 -9.92 1.73
CA ARG A 917 -26.53 -9.66 1.91
C ARG A 917 -27.18 -9.35 0.57
N VAL A 918 -28.15 -10.16 0.15
CA VAL A 918 -28.83 -10.04 -1.15
C VAL A 918 -30.17 -9.31 -1.02
N THR A 919 -30.47 -8.38 -1.93
CA THR A 919 -31.79 -7.76 -2.08
C THR A 919 -32.42 -8.15 -3.40
N TYR A 920 -33.75 -8.18 -3.46
CA TYR A 920 -34.49 -8.47 -4.69
C TYR A 920 -34.37 -7.29 -5.66
N GLN A 921 -34.11 -7.60 -6.93
CA GLN A 921 -34.03 -6.65 -8.03
C GLN A 921 -34.99 -7.08 -9.15
N ALA A 922 -36.13 -6.39 -9.25
CA ALA A 922 -36.91 -6.42 -10.48
C ALA A 922 -36.16 -5.67 -11.59
N THR A 923 -36.45 -6.00 -12.85
CA THR A 923 -35.73 -5.48 -14.04
C THR A 923 -35.78 -3.96 -14.19
N ASP A 924 -36.77 -3.29 -13.60
CA ASP A 924 -36.99 -1.85 -13.64
C ASP A 924 -36.72 -1.15 -12.29
N LEU A 925 -36.09 -1.87 -11.36
CA LEU A 925 -35.79 -1.42 -10.01
C LEU A 925 -34.31 -1.03 -9.91
N THR A 926 -34.05 0.25 -9.67
CA THR A 926 -32.69 0.77 -9.49
C THR A 926 -32.36 0.81 -8.00
N ILE A 927 -31.35 0.04 -7.60
CA ILE A 927 -30.93 -0.08 -6.20
C ILE A 927 -29.64 0.72 -5.98
N VAL A 928 -29.64 1.61 -5.00
CA VAL A 928 -28.48 2.44 -4.64
C VAL A 928 -28.38 2.64 -3.14
N ARG A 929 -27.17 2.83 -2.61
CA ARG A 929 -26.96 3.31 -1.23
C ARG A 929 -26.86 4.83 -1.25
N ARG A 930 -27.52 5.50 -0.31
CA ARG A 930 -27.45 6.95 -0.16
C ARG A 930 -27.45 7.33 1.31
N GLY A 931 -26.82 8.45 1.65
CA GLY A 931 -26.99 9.07 2.95
C GLY A 931 -28.47 9.34 3.21
N ARG A 932 -28.94 9.17 4.45
CA ARG A 932 -30.36 9.29 4.81
C ARG A 932 -31.00 10.60 4.32
N LYS A 933 -30.29 11.73 4.38
CA LYS A 933 -30.76 13.04 3.88
C LYS A 933 -30.92 13.06 2.35
N GLU A 934 -30.01 12.43 1.62
CA GLU A 934 -30.06 12.35 0.15
C GLU A 934 -31.12 11.36 -0.34
N ALA A 935 -31.41 10.33 0.45
CA ALA A 935 -32.46 9.36 0.15
C ALA A 935 -33.87 9.97 0.15
N LEU A 936 -34.08 11.00 0.99
CA LEU A 936 -35.35 11.75 1.08
C LEU A 936 -35.60 12.67 -0.12
N ASP A 937 -34.56 13.04 -0.88
CA ASP A 937 -34.67 13.93 -2.05
C ASP A 937 -34.64 13.13 -3.37
N MET A 938 -35.70 13.23 -4.15
CA MET A 938 -35.79 12.62 -5.49
C MET A 938 -35.01 13.41 -6.55
N GLY A 939 -34.50 14.61 -6.24
CA GLY A 939 -33.69 15.45 -7.13
C GLY A 939 -34.49 16.35 -8.06
N HIS A 940 -35.81 16.43 -7.89
CA HIS A 940 -36.69 17.33 -8.65
C HIS A 940 -37.04 18.56 -7.81
N LYS A 941 -36.21 19.60 -7.87
CA LYS A 941 -36.62 20.93 -7.42
C LYS A 941 -37.39 21.59 -8.57
N TYR A 942 -38.71 21.56 -8.51
CA TYR A 942 -39.54 22.44 -9.34
C TYR A 942 -39.37 23.87 -8.82
N THR A 943 -39.09 24.77 -9.76
CA THR A 943 -38.93 26.21 -9.57
C THR A 943 -40.11 26.79 -8.80
N ASP A 944 -39.91 27.06 -7.52
CA ASP A 944 -40.47 28.29 -6.94
C ASP A 944 -39.64 29.44 -7.53
N PRO A 945 -40.24 30.42 -8.24
CA PRO A 945 -39.49 31.53 -8.84
C PRO A 945 -38.68 32.37 -7.84
N ASP A 946 -38.96 32.25 -6.53
CA ASP A 946 -38.45 33.17 -5.50
C ASP A 946 -37.43 32.58 -4.49
N ASP A 947 -36.86 31.38 -4.72
CA ASP A 947 -35.79 30.83 -3.84
C ASP A 947 -34.38 30.90 -4.48
N PRO A 948 -33.46 31.76 -3.98
CA PRO A 948 -32.15 32.00 -4.57
C PRO A 948 -31.05 30.96 -4.24
N HIS A 949 -31.37 29.77 -3.73
CA HIS A 949 -30.36 28.79 -3.28
C HIS A 949 -30.32 27.45 -4.01
N ILE A 950 -30.39 27.44 -5.35
CA ILE A 950 -30.22 26.21 -6.15
C ILE A 950 -29.38 26.42 -7.41
N ILE A 951 -28.14 25.92 -7.41
CA ILE A 951 -27.46 25.46 -8.64
C ILE A 951 -26.97 24.04 -8.37
N ALA A 952 -27.64 23.03 -8.94
CA ALA A 952 -27.00 21.75 -9.23
C ALA A 952 -27.71 21.07 -10.40
N LYS A 953 -26.93 20.71 -11.43
CA LYS A 953 -27.35 19.91 -12.58
C LYS A 953 -27.79 18.50 -12.13
N PRO A 954 -28.66 17.81 -12.88
CA PRO A 954 -29.00 16.41 -12.59
C PRO A 954 -27.72 15.56 -12.59
N LYS A 955 -27.38 14.95 -11.45
CA LYS A 955 -26.28 13.98 -11.40
C LYS A 955 -26.70 12.74 -12.20
N ALA A 956 -25.76 12.18 -12.96
CA ALA A 956 -25.94 10.93 -13.69
C ALA A 956 -26.43 9.82 -12.75
N ARG A 957 -27.40 9.01 -13.21
CA ARG A 957 -27.88 7.80 -12.54
C ARG A 957 -26.76 6.77 -12.53
N ASN A 958 -25.87 6.81 -11.53
CA ASN A 958 -24.88 5.75 -11.33
C ASN A 958 -25.58 4.49 -10.82
N THR A 959 -25.74 3.52 -11.72
CA THR A 959 -26.13 2.15 -11.39
C THR A 959 -24.93 1.34 -10.90
N ASN A 960 -25.18 0.58 -9.83
CA ASN A 960 -24.48 -0.61 -9.32
C ASN A 960 -23.91 -0.42 -7.91
N VAL A 961 -24.45 -1.21 -6.98
CA VAL A 961 -23.94 -1.30 -5.60
C VAL A 961 -22.62 -2.08 -5.55
N LEU A 962 -22.28 -2.89 -6.57
CA LEU A 962 -20.96 -3.52 -6.77
C LEU A 962 -20.68 -3.76 -8.28
N PRO A 963 -19.47 -3.53 -8.80
CA PRO A 963 -19.12 -3.83 -10.20
C PRO A 963 -19.07 -5.35 -10.46
N GLY A 964 -19.44 -5.79 -11.67
CA GLY A 964 -19.25 -7.17 -12.14
C GLY A 964 -20.35 -8.18 -11.79
N GLN A 965 -21.54 -7.72 -11.36
CA GLN A 965 -22.69 -8.61 -11.10
C GLN A 965 -23.52 -8.85 -12.37
N ASP A 966 -24.07 -10.06 -12.51
CA ASP A 966 -24.96 -10.45 -13.60
C ASP A 966 -26.20 -9.52 -13.66
N PRO A 967 -26.45 -8.82 -14.78
CA PRO A 967 -27.61 -7.97 -14.97
C PRO A 967 -28.95 -8.70 -14.84
N GLU A 968 -29.00 -10.00 -15.15
CA GLU A 968 -30.22 -10.81 -15.13
C GLU A 968 -30.52 -11.44 -13.77
N SER A 969 -29.59 -11.33 -12.81
CA SER A 969 -29.81 -11.86 -11.46
C SER A 969 -30.87 -11.04 -10.72
N LEU A 970 -31.97 -11.71 -10.35
CA LEU A 970 -33.03 -11.18 -9.48
C LEU A 970 -32.54 -10.82 -8.07
N PHE A 971 -31.31 -11.19 -7.71
CA PHE A 971 -30.71 -10.90 -6.41
C PHE A 971 -29.31 -10.29 -6.59
N LYS A 972 -29.11 -9.08 -6.08
CA LYS A 972 -27.80 -8.43 -6.05
C LYS A 972 -27.30 -8.26 -4.63
N ALA A 973 -26.01 -8.49 -4.42
CA ALA A 973 -25.39 -8.26 -3.12
C ALA A 973 -25.29 -6.74 -2.89
N THR A 974 -25.98 -6.24 -1.86
CA THR A 974 -26.02 -4.81 -1.56
C THR A 974 -25.10 -4.41 -0.44
N GLY A 975 -24.45 -5.35 0.26
CA GLY A 975 -23.63 -5.16 1.47
C GLY A 975 -24.33 -4.40 2.62
N LYS A 976 -23.57 -4.02 3.65
CA LYS A 976 -24.07 -3.27 4.82
C LYS A 976 -24.03 -1.75 4.55
N PRO A 977 -25.14 -1.00 4.69
CA PRO A 977 -25.09 0.47 4.63
C PRO A 977 -24.34 1.02 5.85
N ASP A 978 -23.65 2.14 5.67
CA ASP A 978 -23.00 2.84 6.79
C ASP A 978 -24.04 3.35 7.81
N PRO A 979 -23.64 3.70 9.05
CA PRO A 979 -24.58 4.11 10.11
C PRO A 979 -25.56 5.23 9.75
N ASN A 980 -25.26 6.04 8.73
CA ASN A 980 -26.09 7.15 8.25
C ASN A 980 -26.64 6.93 6.82
N GLU A 981 -26.51 5.73 6.27
CA GLU A 981 -26.98 5.38 4.94
C GLU A 981 -28.21 4.48 4.98
N VAL A 982 -29.03 4.56 3.93
CA VAL A 982 -30.14 3.64 3.67
C VAL A 982 -30.03 3.07 2.27
N ILE A 983 -30.66 1.91 2.06
CA ILE A 983 -30.78 1.32 0.73
C ILE A 983 -32.02 1.93 0.07
N CYS A 984 -31.85 2.57 -1.09
CA CYS A 984 -32.91 3.18 -1.89
C CYS A 984 -33.30 2.25 -3.04
N PHE A 985 -34.60 2.16 -3.28
CA PHE A 985 -35.24 1.36 -4.31
C PHE A 985 -36.05 2.31 -5.20
N ASP A 986 -35.50 2.64 -6.38
CA ASP A 986 -36.05 3.63 -7.31
C ASP A 986 -36.76 2.92 -8.47
N THR A 987 -37.98 3.32 -8.78
CA THR A 987 -38.75 2.88 -9.97
C THR A 987 -38.96 4.06 -10.91
N SER A 988 -38.78 3.86 -12.22
CA SER A 988 -38.91 4.92 -13.23
C SER A 988 -39.42 4.31 -14.53
N LYS A 989 -40.65 4.61 -14.94
CA LYS A 989 -41.25 4.06 -16.16
C LYS A 989 -41.93 5.13 -17.02
N PRO A 990 -41.60 5.21 -18.32
CA PRO A 990 -42.31 6.08 -19.27
C PRO A 990 -43.68 5.46 -19.61
N VAL A 991 -44.75 6.23 -19.45
CA VAL A 991 -46.14 5.79 -19.64
C VAL A 991 -46.95 6.90 -20.31
N THR A 992 -47.85 6.53 -21.22
CA THR A 992 -48.88 7.45 -21.75
C THR A 992 -50.11 7.39 -20.85
N ILE A 993 -50.40 8.48 -20.14
CA ILE A 993 -51.57 8.57 -19.26
C ILE A 993 -52.73 9.26 -19.98
N VAL A 994 -53.95 8.85 -19.67
CA VAL A 994 -55.18 9.50 -20.16
C VAL A 994 -55.76 10.39 -19.06
N VAL A 995 -55.79 11.70 -19.27
CA VAL A 995 -56.31 12.67 -18.29
C VAL A 995 -57.53 13.43 -18.81
N PRO A 996 -58.44 13.89 -17.92
CA PRO A 996 -59.55 14.74 -18.31
C PRO A 996 -59.06 16.15 -18.68
N GLY A 997 -59.34 16.58 -19.91
CA GLY A 997 -59.11 17.93 -20.41
C GLY A 997 -60.28 18.89 -20.15
N PRO A 998 -60.12 20.19 -20.47
CA PRO A 998 -61.17 21.19 -20.31
C PRO A 998 -62.44 20.79 -21.09
N GLY A 999 -63.58 20.71 -20.41
CA GLY A 999 -64.87 20.35 -21.02
C GLY A 999 -65.18 18.84 -21.08
N GLY A 1000 -64.41 17.98 -20.41
CA GLY A 1000 -64.69 16.53 -20.32
C GLY A 1000 -64.13 15.68 -21.46
N THR A 1001 -63.36 16.26 -22.38
CA THR A 1001 -62.57 15.54 -23.38
C THR A 1001 -61.40 14.79 -22.73
N ARG A 1002 -60.98 13.64 -23.27
CA ARG A 1002 -59.83 12.88 -22.77
C ARG A 1002 -58.58 13.21 -23.60
N THR A 1003 -57.48 13.56 -22.95
CA THR A 1003 -56.19 13.86 -23.59
C THR A 1003 -55.12 12.86 -23.17
N ASN A 1004 -54.30 12.43 -24.12
CA ASN A 1004 -53.17 11.53 -23.88
C ASN A 1004 -51.92 12.36 -23.59
N GLU A 1005 -51.25 12.10 -22.48
CA GLU A 1005 -49.99 12.74 -22.10
C GLU A 1005 -48.91 11.68 -21.90
N ASN A 1006 -47.73 11.88 -22.52
CA ASN A 1006 -46.56 11.04 -22.26
C ASN A 1006 -45.82 11.58 -21.04
N VAL A 1007 -45.76 10.79 -19.98
CA VAL A 1007 -45.11 11.15 -18.71
C VAL A 1007 -44.13 10.07 -18.27
N VAL A 1008 -43.22 10.42 -17.35
CA VAL A 1008 -42.43 9.42 -16.62
C VAL A 1008 -43.02 9.32 -15.22
N ILE A 1009 -43.39 8.11 -14.81
CA ILE A 1009 -43.89 7.84 -13.46
C ILE A 1009 -42.71 7.35 -12.62
N GLU A 1010 -42.45 8.03 -11.50
CA GLU A 1010 -41.32 7.73 -10.62
C GLU A 1010 -41.75 7.51 -9.17
N GLY A 1011 -41.11 6.54 -8.51
CA GLY A 1011 -41.34 6.19 -7.11
C GLY A 1011 -40.04 5.80 -6.39
N ARG A 1012 -40.03 5.92 -5.07
CA ARG A 1012 -38.92 5.49 -4.20
C ARG A 1012 -39.41 4.96 -2.86
N PHE A 1013 -38.90 3.80 -2.46
CA PHE A 1013 -38.93 3.35 -1.08
C PHE A 1013 -37.50 3.09 -0.56
N THR A 1014 -37.33 3.13 0.76
CA THR A 1014 -36.04 2.90 1.41
C THR A 1014 -36.13 1.76 2.41
N TYR A 1015 -34.99 1.13 2.68
CA TYR A 1015 -34.81 0.15 3.74
C TYR A 1015 -33.69 0.62 4.68
N ASP A 1016 -34.04 0.78 5.96
CA ASP A 1016 -33.12 1.07 7.04
C ASP A 1016 -33.01 -0.16 7.98
N PRO A 1017 -31.84 -0.81 8.04
CA PRO A 1017 -31.61 -1.95 8.93
C PRO A 1017 -31.40 -1.55 10.40
N SER A 1018 -31.39 -0.25 10.75
CA SER A 1018 -30.86 0.30 12.01
C SER A 1018 -31.85 0.78 13.10
N PRO A 1019 -33.09 0.29 13.28
CA PRO A 1019 -33.76 0.58 14.55
C PRO A 1019 -32.95 -0.03 15.72
N LYS A 1020 -32.30 0.82 16.52
CA LYS A 1020 -31.57 0.43 17.74
C LYS A 1020 -32.53 -0.30 18.69
N GLY A 1021 -32.35 -1.61 18.89
CA GLY A 1021 -33.05 -2.38 19.92
C GLY A 1021 -33.69 -3.73 19.53
N GLY A 1022 -33.45 -4.27 18.34
CA GLY A 1022 -33.90 -5.62 17.96
C GLY A 1022 -32.85 -6.69 18.22
N ILE A 1023 -33.13 -7.59 19.16
CA ILE A 1023 -32.27 -8.72 19.60
C ILE A 1023 -31.76 -9.56 18.42
N SER A 1024 -30.46 -9.88 18.44
CA SER A 1024 -29.81 -10.88 17.59
C SER A 1024 -30.52 -12.23 17.70
N GLY A 1025 -31.16 -12.68 16.62
CA GLY A 1025 -31.75 -14.01 16.58
C GLY A 1025 -30.69 -15.10 16.42
N THR A 1026 -30.54 -15.94 17.45
CA THR A 1026 -29.97 -17.30 17.37
C THR A 1026 -31.02 -18.26 16.80
N MET A 1027 -30.59 -19.36 16.17
CA MET A 1027 -31.48 -20.47 15.82
C MET A 1027 -30.84 -21.83 16.07
N THR A 1028 -31.53 -22.63 16.88
CA THR A 1028 -31.45 -24.08 16.96
C THR A 1028 -32.38 -24.71 15.91
N GLY A 1029 -31.89 -25.68 15.15
CA GLY A 1029 -32.70 -26.55 14.28
C GLY A 1029 -33.05 -26.03 12.88
N SER A 1030 -33.78 -26.85 12.13
CA SER A 1030 -34.02 -26.86 10.68
C SER A 1030 -34.80 -25.67 10.06
N ASP A 1031 -34.87 -24.51 10.72
CA ASP A 1031 -35.42 -23.31 10.08
C ASP A 1031 -34.29 -22.31 9.73
N VAL A 1032 -34.26 -21.88 8.48
CA VAL A 1032 -33.35 -20.84 7.99
C VAL A 1032 -33.91 -19.45 8.33
N THR A 1033 -33.38 -18.75 9.34
CA THR A 1033 -33.71 -17.33 9.56
C THR A 1033 -32.80 -16.38 8.78
N ARG A 1034 -33.44 -15.65 7.87
CA ARG A 1034 -33.00 -14.46 7.15
C ARG A 1034 -32.68 -13.30 8.12
N ALA A 1035 -31.74 -12.44 7.75
CA ALA A 1035 -31.33 -11.29 8.57
C ALA A 1035 -32.44 -10.20 8.67
N MET A 1036 -32.95 -10.07 9.89
CA MET A 1036 -33.56 -8.96 10.67
C MET A 1036 -34.73 -8.08 10.15
N PRO A 1037 -35.67 -7.72 11.06
CA PRO A 1037 -36.67 -6.67 10.84
C PRO A 1037 -36.01 -5.28 10.77
N GLY A 1038 -36.23 -4.56 9.68
CA GLY A 1038 -35.82 -3.16 9.51
C GLY A 1038 -36.98 -2.29 9.06
N LYS A 1039 -36.78 -0.96 9.08
CA LYS A 1039 -37.82 -0.01 8.70
C LYS A 1039 -37.82 0.13 7.18
N TYR A 1040 -38.93 -0.25 6.55
CA TYR A 1040 -39.22 0.11 5.17
C TYR A 1040 -40.05 1.39 5.15
N GLU A 1041 -39.67 2.35 4.32
CA GLU A 1041 -40.33 3.65 4.26
C GLU A 1041 -40.55 4.09 2.81
N VAL A 1042 -41.79 4.42 2.47
CA VAL A 1042 -42.15 5.01 1.18
C VAL A 1042 -41.76 6.48 1.21
N ILE A 1043 -40.78 6.87 0.40
CA ILE A 1043 -40.37 8.27 0.26
C ILE A 1043 -41.32 8.97 -0.71
N GLN A 1044 -41.57 8.33 -1.86
CA GLN A 1044 -42.51 8.81 -2.87
C GLN A 1044 -43.26 7.63 -3.48
N SER A 1045 -44.59 7.63 -3.32
CA SER A 1045 -45.48 6.74 -4.07
C SER A 1045 -45.45 7.11 -5.57
N PRO A 1046 -45.57 6.14 -6.50
CA PRO A 1046 -45.51 6.41 -7.94
C PRO A 1046 -46.45 7.52 -8.39
N ARG A 1047 -45.90 8.52 -9.07
CA ARG A 1047 -46.62 9.66 -9.65
C ARG A 1047 -45.87 10.22 -10.88
N PRO A 1048 -46.57 10.90 -11.82
CA PRO A 1048 -45.93 11.56 -12.94
C PRO A 1048 -44.95 12.66 -12.47
N THR A 1049 -43.78 12.77 -13.11
CA THR A 1049 -42.82 13.85 -12.80
C THR A 1049 -43.47 15.23 -12.93
N ASN A 1050 -44.28 15.45 -13.96
CA ASN A 1050 -44.99 16.71 -14.22
C ASN A 1050 -46.21 16.99 -13.31
N ASP A 1051 -46.48 16.15 -12.30
CA ASP A 1051 -47.56 16.35 -11.32
C ASP A 1051 -47.07 16.17 -9.87
N PRO A 1052 -46.29 17.15 -9.35
CA PRO A 1052 -45.71 17.07 -8.00
C PRO A 1052 -46.76 17.17 -6.88
N GLN A 1053 -48.00 17.56 -7.17
CA GLN A 1053 -49.09 17.60 -6.19
C GLN A 1053 -49.99 16.36 -6.22
N GLY A 1054 -49.77 15.43 -7.17
CA GLY A 1054 -50.55 14.18 -7.28
C GLY A 1054 -52.03 14.42 -7.59
N LYS A 1055 -52.36 15.47 -8.35
CA LYS A 1055 -53.74 15.83 -8.68
C LYS A 1055 -54.30 15.01 -9.84
N LYS A 1056 -53.45 14.49 -10.73
CA LYS A 1056 -53.83 13.66 -11.87
C LYS A 1056 -54.21 12.27 -11.39
N LYS A 1057 -55.42 11.83 -11.73
CA LYS A 1057 -55.90 10.47 -11.49
C LYS A 1057 -56.13 9.79 -12.83
N ALA A 1058 -55.26 8.86 -13.18
CA ALA A 1058 -55.35 8.03 -14.39
C ALA A 1058 -55.18 6.55 -14.01
N GLY A 1059 -55.75 5.64 -14.81
CA GLY A 1059 -55.70 4.20 -14.54
C GLY A 1059 -54.26 3.67 -14.56
N GLU A 1060 -53.45 4.17 -15.49
CA GLU A 1060 -52.06 3.78 -15.66
C GLU A 1060 -51.18 4.21 -14.47
N ILE A 1061 -51.52 5.31 -13.79
CA ILE A 1061 -50.86 5.72 -12.53
C ILE A 1061 -51.17 4.71 -11.43
N THR A 1062 -52.41 4.22 -11.39
CA THR A 1062 -52.85 3.22 -10.40
C THR A 1062 -52.16 1.87 -10.64
N ASP A 1063 -51.95 1.48 -11.91
CA ASP A 1063 -51.24 0.24 -12.26
C ASP A 1063 -49.77 0.27 -11.79
N GLU A 1064 -49.08 1.40 -11.99
CA GLU A 1064 -47.70 1.57 -11.50
C GLU A 1064 -47.62 1.63 -9.96
N GLN A 1065 -48.64 2.18 -9.30
CA GLN A 1065 -48.74 2.11 -7.84
C GLN A 1065 -48.86 0.66 -7.37
N ILE A 1066 -49.75 -0.13 -7.98
CA ILE A 1066 -49.91 -1.55 -7.65
C ILE A 1066 -48.59 -2.30 -7.83
N ASP A 1067 -47.90 -2.11 -8.96
CA ASP A 1067 -46.62 -2.76 -9.25
C ASP A 1067 -45.55 -2.42 -8.21
N PHE A 1068 -45.41 -1.13 -7.86
CA PHE A 1068 -44.49 -0.64 -6.83
C PHE A 1068 -44.75 -1.28 -5.46
N TYR A 1069 -46.00 -1.33 -5.01
CA TYR A 1069 -46.34 -1.91 -3.71
C TYR A 1069 -46.23 -3.43 -3.70
N MET A 1070 -46.46 -4.12 -4.83
CA MET A 1070 -46.18 -5.56 -4.98
C MET A 1070 -44.68 -5.84 -4.86
N LYS A 1071 -43.82 -5.06 -5.51
CA LYS A 1071 -42.35 -5.14 -5.38
C LYS A 1071 -41.90 -4.91 -3.94
N MET A 1072 -42.45 -3.89 -3.28
CA MET A 1072 -42.15 -3.60 -1.88
C MET A 1072 -42.64 -4.73 -0.96
N ALA A 1073 -43.82 -5.30 -1.18
CA ALA A 1073 -44.34 -6.44 -0.42
C ALA A 1073 -43.47 -7.69 -0.61
N THR A 1074 -43.04 -7.99 -1.83
CA THR A 1074 -42.08 -9.07 -2.13
C THR A 1074 -40.74 -8.83 -1.42
N GLN A 1075 -40.23 -7.60 -1.45
CA GLN A 1075 -39.01 -7.21 -0.72
C GLN A 1075 -39.18 -7.35 0.81
N ILE A 1076 -40.32 -6.97 1.38
CA ILE A 1076 -40.60 -7.13 2.82
C ILE A 1076 -40.68 -8.62 3.17
N LEU A 1077 -41.51 -9.39 2.46
CA LEU A 1077 -41.81 -10.79 2.80
C LEU A 1077 -40.67 -11.76 2.44
N SER A 1078 -39.81 -11.41 1.48
CA SER A 1078 -38.55 -12.12 1.23
C SER A 1078 -37.55 -12.00 2.38
N ASN A 1079 -37.71 -11.00 3.27
CA ASN A 1079 -36.83 -10.75 4.41
C ASN A 1079 -37.44 -11.14 5.77
N VAL A 1080 -38.65 -11.70 5.78
CA VAL A 1080 -39.39 -12.06 7.00
C VAL A 1080 -39.37 -13.58 7.24
N LYS A 1081 -39.30 -14.02 8.51
CA LYS A 1081 -39.42 -15.44 8.92
C LYS A 1081 -40.90 -15.82 9.05
N LEU A 1082 -41.27 -16.99 8.52
CA LEU A 1082 -42.61 -17.57 8.64
C LEU A 1082 -42.56 -18.86 9.47
N PRO A 1083 -43.53 -19.12 10.37
CA PRO A 1083 -44.60 -18.20 10.79
C PRO A 1083 -44.05 -16.96 11.52
N LEU A 1084 -44.80 -15.87 11.50
CA LEU A 1084 -44.37 -14.59 12.06
C LEU A 1084 -44.25 -14.64 13.59
N ASN A 1085 -43.09 -14.25 14.13
CA ASN A 1085 -42.88 -14.10 15.59
C ASN A 1085 -43.50 -12.82 16.15
N LYS A 1086 -43.67 -11.80 15.30
CA LYS A 1086 -44.30 -10.52 15.61
C LYS A 1086 -45.13 -10.08 14.40
N LYS A 1087 -46.22 -9.38 14.64
CA LYS A 1087 -47.03 -8.80 13.55
C LYS A 1087 -46.20 -7.83 12.73
N ILE A 1088 -46.38 -7.82 11.41
CA ILE A 1088 -45.82 -6.78 10.55
C ILE A 1088 -46.61 -5.50 10.81
N VAL A 1089 -45.92 -4.46 11.27
CA VAL A 1089 -46.55 -3.17 11.58
C VAL A 1089 -46.44 -2.24 10.37
N VAL A 1090 -47.57 -1.72 9.91
CA VAL A 1090 -47.66 -0.68 8.87
C VAL A 1090 -48.10 0.62 9.54
N GLU A 1091 -47.20 1.57 9.64
CA GLU A 1091 -47.49 2.89 10.23
C GLU A 1091 -47.99 3.86 9.15
N GLY A 1092 -49.23 4.33 9.29
CA GLY A 1092 -49.88 5.28 8.40
C GLY A 1092 -49.77 6.72 8.89
N VAL A 1093 -49.64 7.65 7.95
CA VAL A 1093 -49.54 9.09 8.20
C VAL A 1093 -50.80 9.80 7.70
N ARG A 1094 -51.29 10.79 8.46
CA ARG A 1094 -52.48 11.58 8.12
C ARG A 1094 -52.37 12.17 6.71
N GLY A 1095 -53.37 11.94 5.86
CA GLY A 1095 -53.41 12.43 4.47
C GLY A 1095 -52.72 11.53 3.43
N LYS A 1096 -52.19 10.37 3.84
CA LYS A 1096 -51.57 9.35 2.96
C LYS A 1096 -52.29 8.00 3.02
N ASP A 1097 -53.60 8.01 3.24
CA ASP A 1097 -54.41 6.82 3.49
C ASP A 1097 -54.35 5.80 2.34
N ASP A 1098 -54.21 6.28 1.10
CA ASP A 1098 -54.13 5.42 -0.08
C ASP A 1098 -52.80 4.64 -0.14
N GLU A 1099 -51.67 5.21 0.31
CA GLU A 1099 -50.38 4.51 0.38
C GLU A 1099 -50.47 3.27 1.30
N VAL A 1100 -51.13 3.44 2.45
CA VAL A 1100 -51.34 2.37 3.44
C VAL A 1100 -52.25 1.28 2.89
N LYS A 1101 -53.32 1.65 2.16
CA LYS A 1101 -54.25 0.71 1.52
C LYS A 1101 -53.54 -0.16 0.49
N PHE A 1102 -52.75 0.43 -0.42
CA PHE A 1102 -52.01 -0.32 -1.42
C PHE A 1102 -50.99 -1.29 -0.79
N LEU A 1103 -50.16 -0.81 0.14
CA LEU A 1103 -49.14 -1.64 0.79
C LEU A 1103 -49.77 -2.80 1.57
N HIS A 1104 -50.80 -2.53 2.37
CA HIS A 1104 -51.48 -3.56 3.15
C HIS A 1104 -52.14 -4.63 2.26
N THR A 1105 -52.80 -4.22 1.16
CA THR A 1105 -53.39 -5.17 0.22
C THR A 1105 -52.32 -6.02 -0.49
N ALA A 1106 -51.21 -5.44 -0.92
CA ALA A 1106 -50.10 -6.17 -1.54
C ALA A 1106 -49.46 -7.19 -0.57
N LEU A 1107 -49.22 -6.79 0.69
CA LEU A 1107 -48.69 -7.65 1.74
C LEU A 1107 -49.60 -8.86 2.03
N LEU A 1108 -50.92 -8.67 2.05
CA LEU A 1108 -51.87 -9.77 2.21
C LEU A 1108 -51.81 -10.75 1.03
N LEU A 1109 -51.80 -10.25 -0.21
CA LEU A 1109 -51.79 -11.09 -1.42
C LEU A 1109 -50.56 -11.97 -1.50
N VAL A 1110 -49.38 -11.40 -1.22
CA VAL A 1110 -48.11 -12.14 -1.24
C VAL A 1110 -47.97 -13.03 0.00
N GLY A 1111 -48.44 -12.56 1.16
CA GLY A 1111 -48.32 -13.26 2.44
C GLY A 1111 -49.20 -14.49 2.58
N GLU A 1112 -50.46 -14.43 2.14
CA GLU A 1112 -51.41 -15.54 2.26
C GLU A 1112 -50.94 -16.80 1.51
N LYS A 1113 -50.23 -16.64 0.39
CA LYS A 1113 -49.60 -17.75 -0.35
C LYS A 1113 -48.52 -18.50 0.45
N LYS A 1114 -48.01 -17.90 1.53
CA LYS A 1114 -47.06 -18.53 2.44
C LYS A 1114 -47.67 -18.84 3.82
N GLY A 1115 -49.00 -18.79 3.94
CA GLY A 1115 -49.71 -19.13 5.17
C GLY A 1115 -49.81 -18.00 6.21
N LEU A 1116 -49.49 -16.75 5.83
CA LEU A 1116 -49.80 -15.60 6.68
C LEU A 1116 -51.31 -15.35 6.73
N LYS A 1117 -51.80 -15.00 7.92
CA LYS A 1117 -53.18 -14.63 8.16
C LYS A 1117 -53.33 -13.11 8.15
N PRO A 1118 -54.52 -12.56 7.84
CA PRO A 1118 -54.71 -11.12 7.89
C PRO A 1118 -54.40 -10.48 9.25
N ASP A 1119 -54.64 -11.22 10.34
CA ASP A 1119 -54.32 -10.75 11.69
C ASP A 1119 -52.81 -10.68 11.99
N ASP A 1120 -51.94 -11.18 11.11
CA ASP A 1120 -50.49 -11.03 11.22
C ASP A 1120 -49.99 -9.64 10.81
N PHE A 1121 -50.86 -8.82 10.21
CA PHE A 1121 -50.58 -7.43 9.86
C PHE A 1121 -51.29 -6.49 10.82
N ARG A 1122 -50.58 -5.48 11.32
CA ARG A 1122 -51.12 -4.44 12.20
C ARG A 1122 -50.93 -3.07 11.56
N VAL A 1123 -52.02 -2.35 11.28
CA VAL A 1123 -51.93 -0.94 10.88
C VAL A 1123 -52.02 -0.05 12.12
N THR A 1124 -51.13 0.93 12.23
CA THR A 1124 -51.06 1.92 13.32
C THR A 1124 -50.84 3.33 12.74
N GLY A 1125 -50.95 4.39 13.56
CA GLY A 1125 -50.72 5.78 13.14
C GLY A 1125 -52.01 6.57 12.89
N ASP A 1126 -51.89 7.71 12.20
CA ASP A 1126 -52.96 8.73 12.06
C ASP A 1126 -53.79 8.60 10.77
N ALA A 1127 -53.59 7.52 9.99
CA ALA A 1127 -54.35 7.26 8.77
C ALA A 1127 -55.77 6.73 9.10
N ASP A 1128 -56.79 7.26 8.42
CA ASP A 1128 -58.17 6.82 8.47
C ASP A 1128 -58.39 5.58 7.58
N TYR A 1129 -57.80 4.46 8.01
CA TYR A 1129 -57.89 3.18 7.33
C TYR A 1129 -58.15 2.04 8.30
N ASN A 1130 -59.25 1.30 8.07
CA ASN A 1130 -59.59 0.10 8.83
C ASN A 1130 -59.28 -1.18 8.03
N PRO A 1131 -58.21 -1.93 8.37
CA PRO A 1131 -57.83 -3.17 7.68
C PRO A 1131 -58.89 -4.27 7.78
N GLN A 1132 -59.64 -4.31 8.88
CA GLN A 1132 -60.64 -5.36 9.11
C GLN A 1132 -61.84 -5.22 8.16
N ALA A 1133 -62.14 -4.00 7.69
CA ALA A 1133 -63.19 -3.74 6.70
C ALA A 1133 -62.84 -4.27 5.29
N GLN A 1134 -61.57 -4.62 5.04
CA GLN A 1134 -61.12 -5.19 3.78
C GLN A 1134 -61.43 -6.68 3.64
N ARG A 1135 -61.85 -7.34 4.72
CA ARG A 1135 -62.12 -8.79 4.76
C ARG A 1135 -63.61 -9.06 4.98
N LYS A 1136 -64.12 -10.08 4.30
CA LYS A 1136 -65.49 -10.56 4.44
C LYS A 1136 -65.51 -11.63 5.54
N LYS A 1137 -66.01 -11.28 6.73
CA LYS A 1137 -66.23 -12.24 7.82
C LYS A 1137 -67.67 -12.71 7.83
N THR A 1138 -67.90 -14.01 7.75
CA THR A 1138 -69.23 -14.63 7.92
C THR A 1138 -69.16 -15.58 9.11
N ALA A 1139 -69.93 -15.32 10.17
CA ALA A 1139 -69.87 -16.04 11.45
C ALA A 1139 -68.45 -16.13 12.04
N GLY A 1140 -67.68 -15.03 11.96
CA GLY A 1140 -66.29 -14.96 12.48
C GLY A 1140 -65.23 -15.61 11.58
N ILE A 1141 -65.63 -16.34 10.53
CA ILE A 1141 -64.71 -16.99 9.58
C ILE A 1141 -64.43 -16.04 8.41
N ASP A 1142 -63.15 -15.84 8.14
CA ASP A 1142 -62.68 -15.04 7.00
C ASP A 1142 -62.89 -15.78 5.68
N ARG A 1143 -63.69 -15.19 4.79
CA ARG A 1143 -63.99 -15.72 3.44
C ARG A 1143 -63.26 -14.97 2.33
N GLY A 1144 -62.21 -14.23 2.66
CA GLY A 1144 -61.40 -13.47 1.71
C GLY A 1144 -61.76 -11.99 1.67
N PHE A 1145 -61.37 -11.31 0.59
CA PHE A 1145 -61.59 -9.88 0.44
C PHE A 1145 -63.07 -9.49 0.33
N SER A 1146 -63.48 -8.40 0.98
CA SER A 1146 -64.84 -7.86 0.92
C SER A 1146 -65.17 -7.26 -0.46
N ASP A 1147 -66.46 -7.21 -0.80
CA ASP A 1147 -66.91 -6.71 -2.11
C ASP A 1147 -66.59 -5.21 -2.29
N THR A 1148 -66.44 -4.47 -1.20
CA THR A 1148 -66.03 -3.06 -1.15
C THR A 1148 -64.53 -2.86 -0.83
N SER A 1149 -63.73 -3.93 -0.86
CA SER A 1149 -62.30 -3.87 -0.55
C SER A 1149 -61.48 -3.13 -1.61
N TRP A 1150 -60.36 -2.58 -1.18
CA TRP A 1150 -59.34 -1.98 -2.06
C TRP A 1150 -58.81 -2.98 -3.08
N TYR A 1151 -58.71 -4.26 -2.70
CA TYR A 1151 -58.39 -5.36 -3.60
C TYR A 1151 -59.37 -5.44 -4.77
N LYS A 1152 -60.68 -5.51 -4.50
CA LYS A 1152 -61.71 -5.59 -5.54
C LYS A 1152 -61.79 -4.32 -6.39
N LYS A 1153 -61.46 -3.17 -5.81
CA LYS A 1153 -61.51 -1.88 -6.50
C LYS A 1153 -60.32 -1.64 -7.44
N HIS A 1154 -59.11 -2.09 -7.09
CA HIS A 1154 -57.88 -1.72 -7.81
C HIS A 1154 -57.01 -2.91 -8.24
N PHE A 1155 -56.91 -3.99 -7.45
CA PHE A 1155 -56.06 -5.15 -7.76
C PHE A 1155 -56.78 -6.22 -8.61
N VAL A 1156 -58.06 -6.01 -8.91
CA VAL A 1156 -58.88 -6.86 -9.78
C VAL A 1156 -59.60 -5.97 -10.78
N ASN A 1157 -58.90 -5.58 -11.83
CA ASN A 1157 -59.50 -4.80 -12.92
C ASN A 1157 -60.27 -5.74 -13.89
N PRO A 1158 -61.39 -5.32 -14.51
CA PRO A 1158 -62.17 -6.16 -15.42
C PRO A 1158 -61.43 -6.57 -16.71
N ASP A 1159 -60.39 -5.83 -17.09
CA ASP A 1159 -59.60 -6.04 -18.32
C ASP A 1159 -58.50 -7.12 -18.21
N GLY A 1160 -58.21 -7.61 -16.99
CA GLY A 1160 -57.26 -8.69 -16.73
C GLY A 1160 -55.77 -8.30 -16.67
N THR A 1161 -55.41 -7.05 -17.01
CA THR A 1161 -54.00 -6.60 -17.09
C THR A 1161 -53.31 -6.62 -15.73
N VAL A 1162 -53.91 -5.97 -14.73
CA VAL A 1162 -53.44 -5.93 -13.33
C VAL A 1162 -53.39 -7.32 -12.71
N LYS A 1163 -54.34 -8.19 -13.05
CA LYS A 1163 -54.42 -9.57 -12.54
C LYS A 1163 -53.22 -10.41 -12.97
N ASN A 1164 -52.75 -10.25 -14.22
CA ASN A 1164 -51.56 -10.95 -14.72
C ASN A 1164 -50.27 -10.42 -14.08
N MET A 1165 -50.17 -9.10 -13.88
CA MET A 1165 -49.04 -8.49 -13.18
C MET A 1165 -48.90 -9.02 -11.75
N VAL A 1166 -50.00 -9.04 -10.98
CA VAL A 1166 -50.03 -9.60 -9.62
C VAL A 1166 -49.65 -11.09 -9.64
N LYS A 1167 -50.15 -11.87 -10.60
CA LYS A 1167 -49.80 -13.29 -10.75
C LYS A 1167 -48.30 -13.50 -11.01
N ASN A 1168 -47.69 -12.71 -11.90
CA ASN A 1168 -46.26 -12.83 -12.21
C ASN A 1168 -45.38 -12.60 -10.97
N HIS A 1169 -45.69 -11.57 -10.16
CA HIS A 1169 -44.99 -11.33 -8.89
C HIS A 1169 -45.11 -12.52 -7.93
N LEU A 1170 -46.29 -13.15 -7.86
CA LEU A 1170 -46.52 -14.32 -7.00
C LEU A 1170 -45.75 -15.57 -7.50
N ASP A 1171 -45.74 -15.83 -8.81
CA ASP A 1171 -45.07 -16.99 -9.42
C ASP A 1171 -43.53 -16.87 -9.31
N GLN A 1172 -42.98 -15.66 -9.50
CA GLN A 1172 -41.57 -15.36 -9.25
C GLN A 1172 -41.18 -15.66 -7.80
N PHE A 1173 -41.95 -15.14 -6.85
CA PHE A 1173 -41.72 -15.38 -5.41
C PHE A 1173 -41.84 -16.86 -5.00
N GLU A 1174 -42.63 -17.67 -5.73
CA GLU A 1174 -42.71 -19.12 -5.48
C GLU A 1174 -41.46 -19.87 -5.98
N THR A 1175 -40.99 -19.53 -7.19
CA THR A 1175 -39.81 -20.14 -7.82
C THR A 1175 -38.55 -19.94 -6.96
N GLU A 1176 -38.36 -18.74 -6.41
CA GLU A 1176 -37.24 -18.39 -5.53
C GLU A 1176 -37.15 -19.23 -4.25
N VAL A 1177 -38.31 -19.60 -3.68
CA VAL A 1177 -38.35 -20.41 -2.45
C VAL A 1177 -38.02 -21.87 -2.74
N LYS A 1178 -38.30 -22.37 -3.95
CA LYS A 1178 -37.98 -23.75 -4.34
C LYS A 1178 -36.48 -23.93 -4.60
N GLY A 1179 -35.85 -23.06 -5.40
CA GLY A 1179 -34.41 -23.16 -5.70
C GLY A 1179 -33.50 -23.10 -4.46
N LYS A 1180 -33.85 -22.25 -3.47
CA LYS A 1180 -33.09 -22.14 -2.20
C LYS A 1180 -33.20 -23.38 -1.32
N LYS A 1181 -34.33 -24.10 -1.33
CA LYS A 1181 -34.51 -25.33 -0.56
C LYS A 1181 -33.62 -26.48 -1.06
N GLU A 1182 -33.31 -26.52 -2.35
CA GLU A 1182 -32.45 -27.56 -2.94
C GLU A 1182 -30.96 -27.34 -2.64
N GLN A 1183 -30.52 -26.07 -2.63
CA GLN A 1183 -29.15 -25.72 -2.25
C GLN A 1183 -28.85 -26.01 -0.77
N VAL A 1184 -29.74 -25.60 0.15
CA VAL A 1184 -29.59 -25.88 1.59
C VAL A 1184 -29.47 -27.39 1.86
N LYS A 1185 -30.25 -28.23 1.16
CA LYS A 1185 -30.15 -29.69 1.28
C LYS A 1185 -28.78 -30.24 0.87
N THR A 1186 -28.08 -29.59 -0.07
CA THR A 1186 -26.77 -30.03 -0.53
C THR A 1186 -25.69 -29.67 0.50
N THR A 1187 -25.73 -28.44 1.03
CA THR A 1187 -24.84 -27.98 2.11
C THR A 1187 -25.05 -28.78 3.40
N GLU A 1188 -26.30 -29.03 3.81
CA GLU A 1188 -26.63 -29.87 4.97
C GLU A 1188 -26.11 -31.30 4.82
N LYS A 1189 -26.23 -31.90 3.63
CA LYS A 1189 -25.68 -33.24 3.38
C LYS A 1189 -24.16 -33.28 3.59
N VAL A 1190 -23.42 -32.32 3.03
CA VAL A 1190 -21.95 -32.25 3.20
C VAL A 1190 -21.58 -32.06 4.67
N SER A 1191 -22.20 -31.12 5.38
CA SER A 1191 -21.94 -30.86 6.81
C SER A 1191 -22.34 -32.07 7.69
N SER A 1192 -23.51 -32.68 7.45
CA SER A 1192 -23.98 -33.84 8.21
C SER A 1192 -23.10 -35.08 8.03
N SER A 1193 -22.62 -35.37 6.81
CA SER A 1193 -21.73 -36.50 6.55
C SER A 1193 -20.38 -36.32 7.24
N LEU A 1194 -19.85 -35.09 7.29
CA LEU A 1194 -18.62 -34.79 8.02
C LEU A 1194 -18.80 -34.83 9.54
N GLN A 1195 -19.92 -34.30 10.05
CA GLN A 1195 -20.21 -34.32 11.48
C GLN A 1195 -20.45 -35.74 12.02
N SER A 1196 -21.08 -36.64 11.25
CA SER A 1196 -21.22 -38.05 11.64
C SER A 1196 -19.85 -38.75 11.67
N THR A 1197 -19.01 -38.53 10.65
CA THR A 1197 -17.64 -39.07 10.56
C THR A 1197 -16.75 -38.64 11.74
N MET A 1198 -16.98 -37.44 12.28
CA MET A 1198 -16.18 -36.89 13.38
C MET A 1198 -16.67 -37.31 14.78
N LYS A 1199 -17.91 -37.79 14.91
CA LYS A 1199 -18.47 -38.24 16.21
C LYS A 1199 -18.08 -39.69 16.57
N GLU A 1200 -17.80 -40.54 15.59
CA GLU A 1200 -17.36 -41.93 15.81
C GLU A 1200 -15.83 -42.06 15.69
N GLU A 1201 -15.10 -41.76 16.77
CA GLU A 1201 -13.66 -41.99 16.80
C GLU A 1201 -13.28 -43.44 17.15
N PHE A 1202 -12.99 -44.22 16.11
CA PHE A 1202 -12.44 -45.57 16.22
C PHE A 1202 -10.94 -45.59 16.56
N GLN A 1203 -10.51 -46.63 17.28
CA GLN A 1203 -9.17 -46.79 17.86
C GLN A 1203 -8.03 -46.67 16.83
N VAL A 1204 -8.15 -47.29 15.66
CA VAL A 1204 -7.12 -47.28 14.60
C VAL A 1204 -6.86 -45.87 14.06
N GLY A 1205 -7.89 -45.03 13.98
CA GLY A 1205 -7.75 -43.64 13.54
C GLY A 1205 -6.92 -42.80 14.53
N ARG A 1206 -7.15 -42.97 15.84
CA ARG A 1206 -6.36 -42.32 16.89
C ARG A 1206 -4.91 -42.77 16.86
N GLU A 1207 -4.66 -44.07 16.68
CA GLU A 1207 -3.31 -44.60 16.55
C GLU A 1207 -2.55 -43.99 15.37
N ILE A 1208 -3.19 -43.86 14.20
CA ILE A 1208 -2.59 -43.22 13.02
C ILE A 1208 -2.30 -41.74 13.30
N GLN A 1209 -3.21 -41.03 13.94
CA GLN A 1209 -3.02 -39.61 14.28
C GLN A 1209 -1.91 -39.41 15.32
N ASP A 1210 -1.87 -40.22 16.37
CA ASP A 1210 -0.83 -40.18 17.38
C ASP A 1210 0.54 -40.52 16.79
N GLU A 1211 0.59 -41.49 15.86
CA GLU A 1211 1.81 -41.85 15.13
C GLU A 1211 2.25 -40.73 14.19
N ALA A 1212 1.32 -40.14 13.43
CA ALA A 1212 1.59 -39.01 12.54
C ALA A 1212 2.04 -37.76 13.33
N LYS A 1213 1.43 -37.49 14.48
CA LYS A 1213 1.81 -36.39 15.36
C LYS A 1213 3.20 -36.59 15.96
N LYS A 1214 3.47 -37.77 16.54
CA LYS A 1214 4.81 -38.13 17.04
C LYS A 1214 5.86 -38.03 15.94
N ARG A 1215 5.54 -38.49 14.72
CA ARG A 1215 6.44 -38.34 13.57
C ARG A 1215 6.63 -36.90 13.15
N LYS A 1216 5.59 -36.08 13.09
CA LYS A 1216 5.72 -34.66 12.76
C LYS A 1216 6.58 -33.93 13.78
N GLU A 1217 6.49 -34.31 15.06
CA GLU A 1217 7.36 -33.82 16.13
C GLU A 1217 8.81 -34.32 16.01
N GLN A 1218 9.04 -35.52 15.49
CA GLN A 1218 10.35 -36.17 15.41
C GLN A 1218 11.10 -36.02 14.08
N GLU A 1219 10.40 -35.94 12.96
CA GLU A 1219 10.89 -36.04 11.57
C GLU A 1219 10.43 -34.85 10.70
N GLY A 1220 9.46 -34.05 11.17
CA GLY A 1220 8.85 -32.95 10.42
C GLY A 1220 7.76 -33.38 9.43
N ILE A 1221 7.27 -32.43 8.62
CA ILE A 1221 6.30 -32.64 7.54
C ILE A 1221 6.98 -33.30 6.33
N THR A 1222 6.36 -34.35 5.78
CA THR A 1222 6.89 -35.06 4.61
C THR A 1222 6.87 -34.18 3.35
N PRO A 1223 7.76 -34.42 2.37
CA PRO A 1223 7.80 -33.64 1.14
C PRO A 1223 6.49 -33.58 0.38
N GLU A 1224 5.73 -34.66 0.43
CA GLU A 1224 4.51 -34.83 -0.34
C GLU A 1224 3.30 -34.21 0.37
N VAL A 1225 3.19 -34.32 1.70
CA VAL A 1225 2.27 -33.48 2.50
C VAL A 1225 2.56 -32.00 2.29
N ALA A 1226 3.83 -31.60 2.27
CA ALA A 1226 4.20 -30.21 2.01
C ALA A 1226 3.91 -29.76 0.59
N ARG A 1227 4.05 -30.62 -0.44
CA ARG A 1227 3.61 -30.32 -1.81
C ARG A 1227 2.11 -30.11 -1.87
N VAL A 1228 1.35 -30.97 -1.21
CA VAL A 1228 -0.11 -30.86 -1.12
C VAL A 1228 -0.51 -29.56 -0.42
N ILE A 1229 0.25 -29.08 0.57
CA ILE A 1229 0.05 -27.76 1.18
C ILE A 1229 0.47 -26.63 0.22
N ALA A 1230 1.67 -26.69 -0.35
CA ALA A 1230 2.29 -25.61 -1.13
C ALA A 1230 1.65 -25.36 -2.49
N ASN A 1231 1.10 -26.39 -3.13
CA ASN A 1231 0.35 -26.28 -4.39
C ASN A 1231 -1.05 -25.68 -4.18
N ASN A 1232 -1.51 -25.61 -2.93
CA ASN A 1232 -2.88 -25.24 -2.59
C ASN A 1232 -2.98 -23.98 -1.70
N GLY A 1233 -1.86 -23.27 -1.44
CA GLY A 1233 -1.81 -22.07 -0.61
C GLY A 1233 -0.81 -21.00 -1.05
#